data_AF-A0A948B4M9-F1
#
_entry.id   AF-A0A948B4M9-F1
#
_cell.length_a   1.000
_cell.length_b   1.000
_cell.length_c   1.000
_cell.angle_alpha   90.00
_cell.angle_beta   90.00
_cell.angle_gamma   90.00
#
_symmetry.space_group_name_H-M   'P 1'
#
loop_
_entity.id
_entity.type
_entity.pdbx_description
1 polymer ?
#
loop_
_entity_poly.entity_id
_entity_poly.type
_entity_poly.pdbx_seq_one_letter_code
_entity_poly.pdbx_strand_id
1 'polypeptide(L)'
;MNRTEKNILPPDLFSRNEVIAYLTGKLAGREGLRVLDVGGYMGRLELFLPEGTAFTILDQLPRPEGETAAYIQADAQKIPFSDKSFDVVIASDMLEHVDKPFRAPIIREMLRVSKNHVIIGVPCHSDLLEKAESAVMDQYKILTGRDHPFLSEHGTYGLPEESKIEEILRKEGVNYALVKEGNLMNWYIQQLYAVVQYREDLADKKYEFFRFFNDNLGELGNTRAPTYRSIFVIAKSGPIPQQEIIQELQQRNMWKPARFMEALQKAFNDLRLVIGEKEGDAERLAHARAELEKLQIEFEEEKVSHSRTHQLLRDSEGRAREQNERLEKARETLGTYREAVQEARTFLQEKEKTIVFLKNILEEKDEKISVLEKWSEETRGEMQLMKVEAERREKFILLLNEKIEEGNREVDKLKKHIHRGEEAMAERDTQLRETGSRADTLETELEKHRASLLEIYGSRAWKVIMAYSRVKTVFWTRPLKLIKKGYEIFVHLGPAVFWRRLIGKIARSAKRGGVEGDWAGGMEPYNKYIENERMAWSSRGKIAKEIREFEYKPVISIVMPVYNVEERWLRKAIESVRGQWYGRWELCICDDASTDSHIKPVLGEYAVKDSRVKVVYRDKNGGIVKATNAALKQAQGAYVGFLDNDDELAPQALYEVINALQEAKYDLVYSDEDKLDMEGKLEAEGIRCEPFFKPDWSPDLLLSHNYICHFAVYRRKILNELGGLREGFDGSQDYDLLLRFTEKAGRIKHIAKILYHWRKIPGSAAARTEAKPYAFDAAKKALADAVRRRGIKADITDGQWKGSYRIKRKIDGEPLVSIIIPFKDKIEVLKPCLDSILTKTTWKNYEILLVNNRSELLKTAEYLEELSARDEAGAQNDTRPRIHILSYDKQFNFAEINNFAAERAAGQYLILLNNDTEVITPDWIENMLEHAQRPEVGAVGAKLLFPGNKIQHAGVLIGIGGIANHAFLKQEAFENGYFGQANVIKNYSAVTGACMMVSKNLYEKMGGLDNENLGVAFNDVDFCLRLREKNYLVVYTPYAQLYHHESMTRGYEVEIREVKYMQQKHGSLIKRGDPYYNQNLSRERFDFSLRTTDAVKKD
;
A
#
# COMPACT_ATOMS: atom_id res chain seq x y z
N MET A 1 32.97 16.84 8.83
CA MET A 1 32.34 18.14 8.50
C MET A 1 30.92 18.23 9.06
N ASN A 2 30.55 19.37 9.69
CA ASN A 2 29.25 19.57 10.32
C ASN A 2 28.13 19.68 9.26
N ARG A 3 27.11 18.82 9.34
CA ARG A 3 25.92 18.81 8.48
C ARG A 3 25.16 20.15 8.48
N THR A 4 25.40 20.98 9.50
CA THR A 4 24.77 22.28 9.76
C THR A 4 25.11 23.37 8.74
N GLU A 5 26.29 23.34 8.10
CA GLU A 5 26.72 24.39 7.15
C GLU A 5 26.22 24.16 5.72
N LYS A 6 26.00 22.91 5.31
CA LYS A 6 25.50 22.60 3.95
C LYS A 6 24.01 22.91 3.81
N ASN A 7 23.22 22.61 4.84
CA ASN A 7 21.76 22.73 4.79
C ASN A 7 21.25 24.19 4.76
N ILE A 8 22.14 25.17 4.92
CA ILE A 8 21.81 26.61 4.82
C ILE A 8 22.16 27.21 3.45
N LEU A 9 22.60 26.41 2.48
CA LEU A 9 22.79 26.88 1.10
C LEU A 9 21.46 27.02 0.36
N PRO A 10 21.36 27.90 -0.65
CA PRO A 10 20.20 27.93 -1.54
C PRO A 10 19.86 26.52 -2.09
N PRO A 11 18.58 26.12 -2.16
CA PRO A 11 18.22 24.74 -2.50
C PRO A 11 18.73 24.24 -3.85
N ASP A 12 18.74 25.12 -4.84
CA ASP A 12 19.33 24.85 -6.15
C ASP A 12 20.84 24.57 -6.06
N LEU A 13 21.57 25.36 -5.27
CA LEU A 13 23.00 25.18 -5.03
C LEU A 13 23.29 23.89 -4.26
N PHE A 14 22.46 23.58 -3.26
CA PHE A 14 22.55 22.36 -2.47
C PHE A 14 22.38 21.11 -3.35
N SER A 15 21.28 21.02 -4.11
CA SER A 15 20.96 19.82 -4.90
C SER A 15 22.00 19.57 -5.99
N ARG A 16 22.42 20.63 -6.67
CA ARG A 16 23.44 20.59 -7.73
C ARG A 16 24.79 20.11 -7.21
N ASN A 17 25.26 20.68 -6.09
CA ASN A 17 26.55 20.33 -5.52
C ASN A 17 26.57 18.90 -4.95
N GLU A 18 25.45 18.40 -4.41
CA GLU A 18 25.35 16.99 -4.01
C GLU A 18 25.54 16.04 -5.20
N VAL A 19 24.91 16.33 -6.34
CA VAL A 19 25.05 15.51 -7.56
C VAL A 19 26.46 15.59 -8.12
N ILE A 20 27.04 16.79 -8.21
CA ILE A 20 28.40 16.97 -8.73
C ILE A 20 29.41 16.27 -7.85
N ALA A 21 29.34 16.42 -6.52
CA ALA A 21 30.25 15.73 -5.61
C ALA A 21 30.09 14.21 -5.66
N TYR A 22 28.87 13.71 -5.84
CA TYR A 22 28.61 12.29 -6.08
C TYR A 22 29.33 11.79 -7.33
N LEU A 23 29.19 12.50 -8.45
CA LEU A 23 29.83 12.16 -9.72
C LEU A 23 31.35 12.24 -9.62
N THR A 24 31.90 13.30 -9.01
CA THR A 24 33.34 13.46 -8.76
C THR A 24 33.90 12.29 -7.94
N GLY A 25 33.21 11.90 -6.86
CA GLY A 25 33.62 10.79 -6.00
C GLY A 25 33.55 9.42 -6.67
N LYS A 26 32.61 9.21 -7.60
CA LYS A 26 32.48 7.97 -8.38
C LYS A 26 33.56 7.84 -9.46
N LEU A 27 33.94 8.94 -10.11
CA LEU A 27 34.84 8.92 -11.27
C LEU A 27 36.32 8.88 -10.89
N ALA A 28 36.73 9.54 -9.79
CA ALA A 28 38.14 9.82 -9.55
C ALA A 28 38.77 9.08 -8.35
N GLY A 29 38.00 8.31 -7.56
CA GLY A 29 38.48 7.71 -6.30
C GLY A 29 38.59 8.75 -5.17
N ARG A 30 38.67 8.33 -3.90
CA ARG A 30 38.36 9.20 -2.75
C ARG A 30 39.55 9.92 -2.10
N GLU A 31 40.80 9.67 -2.48
CA GLU A 31 41.98 10.26 -1.82
C GLU A 31 42.86 11.08 -2.76
N GLY A 32 43.25 12.29 -2.32
CA GLY A 32 44.27 13.12 -2.98
C GLY A 32 43.87 13.80 -4.30
N LEU A 33 42.58 14.01 -4.55
CA LEU A 33 42.08 14.63 -5.79
C LEU A 33 42.48 16.09 -5.93
N ARG A 34 42.90 16.50 -7.14
CA ARG A 34 42.98 17.92 -7.54
C ARG A 34 41.79 18.30 -8.40
N VAL A 35 40.94 19.17 -7.89
CA VAL A 35 39.70 19.60 -8.55
C VAL A 35 39.76 21.09 -8.87
N LEU A 36 39.47 21.44 -10.12
CA LEU A 36 39.30 22.82 -10.57
C LEU A 36 37.81 23.08 -10.83
N ASP A 37 37.24 24.10 -10.19
CA ASP A 37 35.90 24.62 -10.46
C ASP A 37 36.00 25.92 -11.26
N VAL A 38 35.50 25.89 -12.49
CA VAL A 38 35.54 26.99 -13.46
C VAL A 38 34.19 27.71 -13.43
N GLY A 39 34.19 28.97 -13.02
CA GLY A 39 32.96 29.74 -12.76
C GLY A 39 32.37 29.51 -11.37
N GLY A 40 33.16 28.97 -10.43
CA GLY A 40 32.70 28.58 -9.10
C GLY A 40 32.41 29.73 -8.13
N TYR A 41 32.26 30.98 -8.60
CA TYR A 41 31.99 32.14 -7.74
C TYR A 41 30.73 31.93 -6.87
N MET A 42 30.89 31.96 -5.55
CA MET A 42 29.83 31.65 -4.55
C MET A 42 29.26 30.21 -4.64
N GLY A 43 29.93 29.31 -5.36
CA GLY A 43 29.45 27.96 -5.64
C GLY A 43 29.49 26.99 -4.44
N ARG A 44 30.43 27.18 -3.50
CA ARG A 44 30.56 26.38 -2.26
C ARG A 44 30.65 24.85 -2.47
N LEU A 45 31.13 24.40 -3.64
CA LEU A 45 31.26 22.98 -3.96
C LEU A 45 32.26 22.26 -3.04
N GLU A 46 33.25 22.97 -2.50
CA GLU A 46 34.24 22.46 -1.55
C GLU A 46 33.60 21.86 -0.29
N LEU A 47 32.39 22.31 0.08
CA LEU A 47 31.66 21.74 1.21
C LEU A 47 31.19 20.31 0.94
N PHE A 48 31.04 19.89 -0.32
CA PHE A 48 30.47 18.60 -0.70
C PHE A 48 31.53 17.57 -1.09
N LEU A 49 32.73 18.01 -1.45
CA LEU A 49 33.82 17.14 -1.86
C LEU A 49 34.42 16.35 -0.67
N PRO A 50 35.04 15.18 -0.91
CA PRO A 50 35.70 14.40 0.12
C PRO A 50 36.82 15.17 0.84
N GLU A 51 37.00 14.87 2.12
CA GLU A 51 38.08 15.43 2.94
C GLU A 51 39.46 15.08 2.33
N GLY A 52 40.37 16.06 2.23
CA GLY A 52 41.67 15.90 1.56
C GLY A 52 41.67 16.21 0.05
N THR A 53 40.56 16.67 -0.52
CA THR A 53 40.52 17.18 -1.91
C THR A 53 41.22 18.55 -2.00
N ALA A 54 42.20 18.68 -2.88
CA ALA A 54 42.80 19.97 -3.24
C ALA A 54 41.89 20.69 -4.24
N PHE A 55 41.12 21.67 -3.75
CA PHE A 55 40.10 22.38 -4.51
C PHE A 55 40.56 23.81 -4.88
N THR A 56 40.41 24.16 -6.16
CA THR A 56 40.75 25.48 -6.70
C THR A 56 39.58 26.03 -7.50
N ILE A 57 39.23 27.30 -7.28
CA ILE A 57 38.22 28.03 -8.03
C ILE A 57 38.93 28.96 -9.03
N LEU A 58 38.48 28.95 -10.28
CA LEU A 58 38.85 29.93 -11.29
C LEU A 58 37.61 30.70 -11.70
N ASP A 59 37.67 32.03 -11.63
CA ASP A 59 36.59 32.90 -12.07
C ASP A 59 37.15 34.24 -12.58
N GLN A 60 36.38 34.96 -13.39
CA GLN A 60 36.75 36.31 -13.84
C GLN A 60 36.43 37.38 -12.78
N LEU A 61 35.51 37.09 -11.86
CA LEU A 61 35.12 37.97 -10.77
C LEU A 61 36.19 38.01 -9.67
N PRO A 62 36.33 39.13 -8.94
CA PRO A 62 37.25 39.23 -7.82
C PRO A 62 36.88 38.24 -6.71
N ARG A 63 37.87 37.78 -5.93
CA ARG A 63 37.66 36.81 -4.85
C ARG A 63 36.59 37.32 -3.86
N PRO A 64 35.55 36.52 -3.53
CA PRO A 64 34.54 36.93 -2.58
C PRO A 64 35.04 36.90 -1.12
N GLU A 65 34.48 37.77 -0.28
CA GLU A 65 34.78 37.80 1.16
C GLU A 65 34.35 36.48 1.82
N GLY A 66 35.23 35.90 2.65
CA GLY A 66 34.97 34.64 3.34
C GLY A 66 35.25 33.36 2.53
N GLU A 67 35.75 33.48 1.30
CA GLU A 67 36.15 32.31 0.49
C GLU A 67 37.33 31.58 1.12
N THR A 68 37.21 30.27 1.31
CA THR A 68 38.23 29.43 1.96
C THR A 68 39.03 28.59 0.97
N ALA A 69 38.53 28.42 -0.26
CA ALA A 69 39.23 27.73 -1.33
C ALA A 69 40.40 28.55 -1.91
N ALA A 70 41.32 27.87 -2.60
CA ALA A 70 42.29 28.55 -3.44
C ALA A 70 41.55 29.21 -4.62
N TYR A 71 41.68 30.53 -4.80
CA TYR A 71 40.91 31.31 -5.77
C TYR A 71 41.84 32.02 -6.75
N ILE A 72 41.60 31.84 -8.05
CA ILE A 72 42.35 32.49 -9.12
C ILE A 72 41.42 33.33 -9.97
N GLN A 73 41.72 34.63 -10.03
CA GLN A 73 41.02 35.54 -10.92
C GLN A 73 41.62 35.46 -12.34
N ALA A 74 40.93 34.83 -13.29
CA ALA A 74 41.40 34.65 -14.66
C ALA A 74 40.25 34.40 -15.65
N ASP A 75 40.51 34.65 -16.94
CA ASP A 75 39.56 34.36 -18.03
C ASP A 75 39.53 32.84 -18.31
N ALA A 76 38.33 32.24 -18.30
CA ALA A 76 38.11 30.83 -18.58
C ALA A 76 38.46 30.44 -20.04
N GLN A 77 38.54 31.41 -20.95
CA GLN A 77 39.04 31.19 -22.33
C GLN A 77 40.55 30.95 -22.39
N LYS A 78 41.27 31.22 -21.29
CA LYS A 78 42.72 30.99 -21.19
C LYS A 78 43.08 30.66 -19.75
N ILE A 79 42.89 29.40 -19.38
CA ILE A 79 43.10 28.91 -18.03
C ILE A 79 44.63 28.90 -17.74
N PRO A 80 45.13 29.62 -16.70
CA PRO A 80 46.56 29.86 -16.46
C PRO A 80 47.27 28.67 -15.78
N PHE A 81 46.96 27.45 -16.23
CA PHE A 81 47.57 26.22 -15.75
C PHE A 81 48.15 25.41 -16.92
N SER A 82 49.19 24.63 -16.64
CA SER A 82 49.72 23.65 -17.58
C SER A 82 48.69 22.58 -17.92
N ASP A 83 48.89 21.89 -19.04
CA ASP A 83 48.04 20.78 -19.45
C ASP A 83 47.97 19.70 -18.36
N LYS A 84 46.79 19.09 -18.18
CA LYS A 84 46.55 17.98 -17.22
C LYS A 84 46.91 18.29 -15.76
N SER A 85 46.78 19.55 -15.35
CA SER A 85 47.07 20.00 -13.98
C SER A 85 46.06 19.50 -12.94
N PHE A 86 44.83 19.16 -13.35
CA PHE A 86 43.75 18.75 -12.45
C PHE A 86 43.19 17.37 -12.82
N ASP A 87 42.83 16.57 -11.83
CA ASP A 87 42.27 15.24 -12.04
C ASP A 87 40.81 15.32 -12.54
N VAL A 88 40.05 16.27 -12.01
CA VAL A 88 38.67 16.60 -12.44
C VAL A 88 38.54 18.11 -12.61
N VAL A 89 37.94 18.55 -13.72
CA VAL A 89 37.58 19.95 -13.96
C VAL A 89 36.07 20.07 -14.05
N ILE A 90 35.49 21.02 -13.35
CA ILE A 90 34.05 21.18 -13.18
C ILE A 90 33.66 22.57 -13.67
N ALA A 91 32.54 22.68 -14.37
CA ALA A 91 31.82 23.94 -14.54
C ALA A 91 30.35 23.66 -14.28
N SER A 92 29.73 24.44 -13.40
CA SER A 92 28.35 24.23 -13.01
C SER A 92 27.58 25.53 -13.09
N ASP A 93 26.61 25.58 -13.99
CA ASP A 93 25.76 26.75 -14.27
C ASP A 93 26.61 28.00 -14.56
N MET A 94 27.56 27.84 -15.49
CA MET A 94 28.49 28.87 -15.93
C MET A 94 28.30 29.23 -17.41
N LEU A 95 28.03 28.24 -18.27
CA LEU A 95 28.02 28.43 -19.71
C LEU A 95 26.85 29.30 -20.21
N GLU A 96 25.75 29.33 -19.48
CA GLU A 96 24.59 30.18 -19.72
C GLU A 96 24.86 31.66 -19.46
N HIS A 97 25.90 31.97 -18.67
CA HIS A 97 26.41 33.32 -18.41
C HIS A 97 27.54 33.73 -19.37
N VAL A 98 27.87 32.85 -20.34
CA VAL A 98 28.91 33.09 -21.34
C VAL A 98 28.29 33.26 -22.72
N ASP A 99 28.76 34.28 -23.43
CA ASP A 99 28.44 34.54 -24.83
C ASP A 99 28.70 33.32 -25.73
N LYS A 100 27.75 33.02 -26.63
CA LYS A 100 27.75 31.79 -27.46
C LYS A 100 29.10 31.47 -28.14
N PRO A 101 29.85 32.45 -28.71
CA PRO A 101 31.14 32.18 -29.37
C PRO A 101 32.24 31.65 -28.42
N PHE A 102 32.17 31.96 -27.12
CA PHE A 102 33.23 31.65 -26.16
C PHE A 102 33.04 30.30 -25.44
N ARG A 103 31.84 29.71 -25.50
CA ARG A 103 31.53 28.42 -24.86
C ARG A 103 32.43 27.29 -25.35
N ALA A 104 32.65 27.19 -26.67
CA ALA A 104 33.51 26.14 -27.24
C ALA A 104 35.00 26.31 -26.86
N PRO A 105 35.62 27.50 -26.97
CA PRO A 105 36.96 27.76 -26.42
C PRO A 105 37.12 27.38 -24.95
N ILE A 106 36.15 27.70 -24.09
CA ILE A 106 36.21 27.38 -22.66
C ILE A 106 36.17 25.87 -22.42
N ILE A 107 35.27 25.14 -23.09
CA ILE A 107 35.21 23.67 -22.99
C ILE A 107 36.55 23.04 -23.40
N ARG A 108 37.21 23.57 -24.44
CA ARG A 108 38.54 23.09 -24.86
C ARG A 108 39.62 23.36 -23.82
N GLU A 109 39.61 24.53 -23.19
CA GLU A 109 40.54 24.84 -22.11
C GLU A 109 40.33 23.94 -20.89
N MET A 110 39.08 23.71 -20.49
CA MET A 110 38.72 22.76 -19.42
C MET A 110 39.22 21.35 -19.75
N LEU A 111 39.02 20.91 -21.00
CA LEU A 111 39.60 19.67 -21.49
C LEU A 111 41.12 19.72 -21.38
N ARG A 112 41.82 20.73 -21.89
CA ARG A 112 43.29 20.83 -21.85
C ARG A 112 43.86 20.67 -20.44
N VAL A 113 43.30 21.36 -19.44
CA VAL A 113 43.81 21.34 -18.06
C VAL A 113 43.35 20.12 -17.25
N SER A 114 42.31 19.41 -17.70
CA SER A 114 41.88 18.14 -17.09
C SER A 114 42.81 16.98 -17.48
N LYS A 115 43.05 16.07 -16.53
CA LYS A 115 43.80 14.83 -16.73
C LYS A 115 42.86 13.70 -17.16
N ASN A 116 41.76 13.50 -16.43
CA ASN A 116 40.89 12.34 -16.61
C ASN A 116 39.46 12.75 -17.00
N HIS A 117 38.85 13.67 -16.22
CA HIS A 117 37.42 13.94 -16.31
C HIS A 117 37.08 15.43 -16.36
N VAL A 118 36.01 15.75 -17.07
CA VAL A 118 35.35 17.05 -17.03
C VAL A 118 33.87 16.85 -16.70
N ILE A 119 33.31 17.67 -15.82
CA ILE A 119 31.87 17.65 -15.49
C ILE A 119 31.29 19.02 -15.83
N ILE A 120 30.28 19.07 -16.70
CA ILE A 120 29.61 20.30 -17.10
C ILE A 120 28.14 20.19 -16.73
N GLY A 121 27.70 20.87 -15.67
CA GLY A 121 26.29 21.06 -15.34
C GLY A 121 25.79 22.36 -15.95
N VAL A 122 24.70 22.32 -16.71
CA VAL A 122 24.19 23.50 -17.40
C VAL A 122 22.67 23.44 -17.60
N PRO A 123 21.93 24.53 -17.36
CA PRO A 123 20.53 24.63 -17.75
C PRO A 123 20.44 24.65 -19.28
N CYS A 124 19.68 23.72 -19.86
CA CYS A 124 19.58 23.60 -21.30
C CYS A 124 18.23 24.09 -21.82
N HIS A 125 18.27 24.75 -22.98
CA HIS A 125 17.08 25.32 -23.60
C HIS A 125 15.98 24.27 -23.81
N SER A 126 14.78 24.61 -23.34
CA SER A 126 13.53 23.96 -23.68
C SER A 126 12.39 24.98 -23.58
N ASP A 127 11.34 24.82 -24.39
CA ASP A 127 10.16 25.69 -24.36
C ASP A 127 9.55 25.84 -22.96
N LEU A 128 9.65 24.80 -22.14
CA LEU A 128 9.12 24.80 -20.77
C LEU A 128 10.02 25.60 -19.82
N LEU A 129 11.34 25.49 -19.94
CA LEU A 129 12.29 26.25 -19.11
C LEU A 129 12.21 27.73 -19.45
N GLU A 130 12.21 28.10 -20.73
CA GLU A 130 12.13 29.51 -21.16
C GLU A 130 10.87 30.19 -20.63
N LYS A 131 9.71 29.51 -20.71
CA LYS A 131 8.46 30.00 -20.13
C LYS A 131 8.53 30.13 -18.60
N ALA A 132 9.19 29.19 -17.92
CA ALA A 132 9.33 29.22 -16.48
C ALA A 132 10.25 30.36 -16.01
N GLU A 133 11.40 30.55 -16.66
CA GLU A 133 12.32 31.67 -16.42
C GLU A 133 11.63 33.02 -16.65
N SER A 134 10.92 33.18 -17.77
CA SER A 134 10.16 34.40 -18.06
C SER A 134 9.14 34.72 -16.97
N ALA A 135 8.39 33.72 -16.51
CA ALA A 135 7.38 33.92 -15.47
C ALA A 135 8.02 34.32 -14.12
N VAL A 136 9.18 33.73 -13.77
CA VAL A 136 9.93 34.10 -12.56
C VAL A 136 10.45 35.54 -12.67
N MET A 137 11.00 35.92 -13.82
CA MET A 137 11.52 37.27 -14.06
C MET A 137 10.41 38.33 -13.93
N ASP A 138 9.27 38.11 -14.58
CA ASP A 138 8.12 39.03 -14.52
C ASP A 138 7.63 39.20 -13.08
N GLN A 139 7.48 38.09 -12.35
CA GLN A 139 7.04 38.13 -10.97
C GLN A 139 8.06 38.82 -10.06
N TYR A 140 9.35 38.53 -10.21
CA TYR A 140 10.42 39.17 -9.44
C TYR A 140 10.43 40.69 -9.67
N LYS A 141 10.25 41.12 -10.92
CA LYS A 141 10.15 42.53 -11.31
C LYS A 141 8.93 43.21 -10.73
N ILE A 142 7.78 42.54 -10.73
CA ILE A 142 6.55 43.04 -10.09
C ILE A 142 6.76 43.23 -8.58
N LEU A 143 7.42 42.28 -7.92
CA LEU A 143 7.55 42.26 -6.46
C LEU A 143 8.68 43.17 -5.93
N THR A 144 9.74 43.38 -6.71
CA THR A 144 10.94 44.13 -6.26
C THR A 144 11.16 45.45 -7.01
N GLY A 145 10.51 45.64 -8.16
CA GLY A 145 10.75 46.76 -9.06
C GLY A 145 12.07 46.69 -9.84
N ARG A 146 12.81 45.57 -9.77
CA ARG A 146 14.12 45.36 -10.42
C ARG A 146 14.11 44.06 -11.24
N ASP A 147 14.98 43.96 -12.24
CA ASP A 147 15.16 42.72 -12.99
C ASP A 147 15.83 41.64 -12.12
N HIS A 148 15.57 40.37 -12.42
CA HIS A 148 16.13 39.25 -11.66
C HIS A 148 17.65 39.16 -11.89
N PRO A 149 18.50 39.20 -10.85
CA PRO A 149 19.94 39.46 -10.96
C PRO A 149 20.78 38.38 -11.68
N PHE A 150 20.20 37.25 -12.04
CA PHE A 150 20.89 36.09 -12.64
C PHE A 150 20.19 35.62 -13.92
N LEU A 151 18.86 35.40 -13.85
CA LEU A 151 18.06 35.01 -15.03
C LEU A 151 18.01 36.07 -16.14
N SER A 152 18.24 37.36 -15.84
CA SER A 152 18.34 38.40 -16.88
C SER A 152 19.49 38.13 -17.86
N GLU A 153 20.56 37.49 -17.38
CA GLU A 153 21.71 37.13 -18.21
C GLU A 153 21.38 35.96 -19.15
N HIS A 154 20.51 35.03 -18.72
CA HIS A 154 20.04 33.93 -19.58
C HIS A 154 19.27 34.46 -20.80
N GLY A 155 18.45 35.51 -20.59
CA GLY A 155 17.77 36.21 -21.69
C GLY A 155 18.73 36.96 -22.61
N THR A 156 19.90 37.37 -22.12
CA THR A 156 20.90 38.14 -22.87
C THR A 156 21.85 37.24 -23.67
N TYR A 157 22.45 36.25 -23.02
CA TYR A 157 23.43 35.33 -23.63
C TYR A 157 22.78 34.10 -24.28
N GLY A 158 21.54 33.80 -23.91
CA GLY A 158 20.73 32.68 -24.40
C GLY A 158 21.14 31.35 -23.77
N LEU A 159 20.15 30.53 -23.40
CA LEU A 159 20.39 29.20 -22.83
C LEU A 159 21.20 28.29 -23.78
N PRO A 160 22.17 27.51 -23.27
CA PRO A 160 22.88 26.49 -24.04
C PRO A 160 21.95 25.41 -24.60
N GLU A 161 22.24 24.94 -25.81
CA GLU A 161 21.57 23.78 -26.43
C GLU A 161 22.42 22.53 -26.23
N GLU A 162 21.78 21.42 -25.85
CA GLU A 162 22.46 20.14 -25.61
C GLU A 162 23.18 19.65 -26.85
N SER A 163 22.50 19.68 -27.99
CA SER A 163 23.03 19.27 -29.30
C SER A 163 24.32 20.01 -29.68
N LYS A 164 24.47 21.27 -29.25
CA LYS A 164 25.66 22.10 -29.53
C LYS A 164 26.82 21.73 -28.64
N ILE A 165 26.57 21.39 -27.38
CA ILE A 165 27.61 20.89 -26.47
C ILE A 165 28.09 19.51 -26.93
N GLU A 166 27.16 18.61 -27.29
CA GLU A 166 27.49 17.30 -27.86
C GLU A 166 28.31 17.42 -29.17
N GLU A 167 27.99 18.40 -30.02
CA GLU A 167 28.76 18.66 -31.24
C GLU A 167 30.22 19.04 -30.93
N ILE A 168 30.45 19.85 -29.89
CA ILE A 168 31.80 20.24 -29.45
C ILE A 168 32.54 19.00 -28.93
N LEU A 169 31.93 18.23 -28.02
CA LEU A 169 32.55 17.03 -27.43
C LEU A 169 32.90 15.98 -28.50
N ARG A 170 32.03 15.80 -29.50
CA ARG A 170 32.29 14.90 -30.64
C ARG A 170 33.47 15.38 -31.50
N LYS A 171 33.63 16.69 -31.71
CA LYS A 171 34.77 17.26 -32.46
C LYS A 171 36.09 17.09 -31.72
N GLU A 172 36.06 17.17 -30.38
CA GLU A 172 37.24 16.95 -29.53
C GLU A 172 37.56 15.45 -29.29
N GLY A 173 36.71 14.54 -29.78
CA GLY A 173 36.95 13.09 -29.74
C GLY A 173 36.91 12.47 -28.34
N VAL A 174 36.11 13.03 -27.42
CA VAL A 174 35.99 12.56 -26.03
C VAL A 174 34.70 11.78 -25.78
N ASN A 175 34.74 10.84 -24.85
CA ASN A 175 33.56 10.10 -24.41
C ASN A 175 32.77 10.94 -23.40
N TYR A 176 31.45 10.92 -23.47
CA TYR A 176 30.60 11.58 -22.48
C TYR A 176 29.35 10.75 -22.17
N ALA A 177 28.77 11.01 -20.99
CA ALA A 177 27.47 10.53 -20.55
C ALA A 177 26.61 11.72 -20.16
N LEU A 178 25.32 11.67 -20.52
CA LEU A 178 24.35 12.72 -20.21
C LEU A 178 23.45 12.29 -19.05
N VAL A 179 23.38 13.12 -18.02
CA VAL A 179 22.50 12.94 -16.87
C VAL A 179 21.52 14.12 -16.81
N LYS A 180 20.22 13.80 -16.79
CA LYS A 180 19.14 14.79 -16.63
C LYS A 180 18.85 15.00 -15.16
N GLU A 181 18.85 16.26 -14.73
CA GLU A 181 18.83 16.62 -13.32
C GLU A 181 18.00 17.89 -13.10
N GLY A 182 17.47 18.07 -11.90
CA GLY A 182 16.73 19.25 -11.52
C GLY A 182 15.32 19.27 -12.11
N ASN A 183 14.35 18.78 -11.35
CA ASN A 183 12.94 18.87 -11.75
C ASN A 183 12.51 20.34 -11.88
N LEU A 184 12.00 20.71 -13.05
CA LEU A 184 11.64 22.09 -13.41
C LEU A 184 10.53 22.66 -12.51
N MET A 185 9.59 21.84 -12.03
CA MET A 185 8.53 22.32 -11.15
C MET A 185 9.04 22.63 -9.74
N ASN A 186 9.94 21.80 -9.22
CA ASN A 186 10.62 22.07 -7.95
C ASN A 186 11.42 23.36 -8.06
N TRP A 187 12.21 23.49 -9.12
CA TRP A 187 12.99 24.70 -9.39
C TRP A 187 12.10 25.93 -9.49
N TYR A 188 11.01 25.87 -10.28
CA TYR A 188 10.08 26.99 -10.43
C TYR A 188 9.51 27.45 -9.07
N ILE A 189 9.07 26.50 -8.23
CA ILE A 189 8.57 26.82 -6.89
C ILE A 189 9.65 27.45 -6.01
N GLN A 190 10.88 26.93 -6.07
CA GLN A 190 12.01 27.54 -5.35
C GLN A 190 12.25 28.98 -5.81
N GLN A 191 12.16 29.25 -7.11
CA GLN A 191 12.36 30.58 -7.68
C GLN A 191 11.22 31.57 -7.37
N LEU A 192 10.01 31.09 -7.08
CA LEU A 192 8.95 31.96 -6.53
C LEU A 192 9.36 32.60 -5.18
N TYR A 193 10.34 32.01 -4.46
CA TYR A 193 10.92 32.53 -3.22
C TYR A 193 12.19 33.35 -3.41
N ALA A 194 12.69 33.50 -4.64
CA ALA A 194 13.89 34.27 -4.93
C ALA A 194 13.82 35.69 -4.34
N VAL A 195 12.64 36.30 -4.32
CA VAL A 195 12.41 37.63 -3.70
C VAL A 195 12.81 37.68 -2.22
N VAL A 196 12.60 36.60 -1.46
CA VAL A 196 13.01 36.50 -0.05
C VAL A 196 14.53 36.39 0.10
N GLN A 197 15.22 35.82 -0.90
CA GLN A 197 16.67 35.64 -0.87
C GLN A 197 17.44 36.96 -0.94
N TYR A 198 16.85 37.99 -1.55
CA TYR A 198 17.49 39.29 -1.83
C TYR A 198 16.87 40.47 -1.05
N ARG A 199 15.96 40.20 -0.11
CA ARG A 199 15.35 41.17 0.82
C ARG A 199 16.11 41.15 2.14
N GLU A 200 16.83 42.23 2.46
CA GLU A 200 17.64 42.33 3.69
C GLU A 200 16.80 42.23 4.98
N ASP A 201 15.57 42.71 4.95
CA ASP A 201 14.62 42.68 6.08
C ASP A 201 14.10 41.28 6.42
N LEU A 202 14.42 40.27 5.60
CA LEU A 202 14.00 38.87 5.77
C LEU A 202 15.19 37.90 5.94
N ALA A 203 16.39 38.43 6.21
CA ALA A 203 17.63 37.67 6.28
C ALA A 203 17.57 36.44 7.22
N ASP A 204 16.91 36.56 8.37
CA ASP A 204 16.79 35.44 9.33
C ASP A 204 15.87 34.31 8.83
N LYS A 205 14.83 34.65 8.07
CA LYS A 205 13.87 33.68 7.51
C LYS A 205 14.41 32.94 6.29
N LYS A 206 15.35 33.56 5.56
CA LYS A 206 16.02 32.98 4.39
C LYS A 206 16.70 31.65 4.72
N TYR A 207 17.46 31.59 5.81
CA TYR A 207 18.17 30.36 6.19
C TYR A 207 17.26 29.27 6.76
N GLU A 208 16.16 29.64 7.42
CA GLU A 208 15.13 28.69 7.85
C GLU A 208 14.44 28.04 6.64
N PHE A 209 14.15 28.84 5.61
CA PHE A 209 13.61 28.36 4.35
C PHE A 209 14.58 27.42 3.63
N PHE A 210 15.86 27.79 3.52
CA PHE A 210 16.89 26.94 2.92
C PHE A 210 17.01 25.59 3.64
N ARG A 211 17.09 25.59 4.98
CA ARG A 211 17.09 24.34 5.76
C ARG A 211 15.86 23.51 5.50
N PHE A 212 14.68 24.13 5.54
CA PHE A 212 13.43 23.41 5.30
C PHE A 212 13.41 22.76 3.91
N PHE A 213 13.77 23.49 2.85
CA PHE A 213 13.80 22.94 1.50
C PHE A 213 14.89 21.87 1.34
N ASN A 214 16.09 22.07 1.89
CA ASN A 214 17.17 21.08 1.80
C ASN A 214 16.84 19.80 2.60
N ASP A 215 16.24 19.92 3.78
CA ASP A 215 15.88 18.77 4.63
C ASP A 215 14.67 17.98 4.09
N ASN A 216 13.78 18.62 3.32
CA ASN A 216 12.52 18.03 2.86
C ASN A 216 12.42 17.77 1.36
N LEU A 217 13.16 18.53 0.55
CA LEU A 217 13.15 18.52 -0.92
C LEU A 217 14.55 18.51 -1.54
N GLY A 218 15.62 18.61 -0.75
CA GLY A 218 17.02 18.47 -1.17
C GLY A 218 17.39 17.01 -1.40
N GLU A 219 16.62 16.33 -2.25
CA GLU A 219 16.93 14.97 -2.68
C GLU A 219 17.88 15.02 -3.88
N LEU A 220 18.87 14.12 -3.88
CA LEU A 220 19.99 14.12 -4.81
C LEU A 220 19.48 14.02 -6.26
N GLY A 221 19.54 15.15 -6.97
CA GLY A 221 19.43 15.23 -8.43
C GLY A 221 18.07 15.10 -9.08
N ASN A 222 16.96 15.22 -8.34
CA ASN A 222 15.59 14.88 -8.80
C ASN A 222 15.44 14.78 -10.33
N THR A 223 15.66 13.58 -10.84
CA THR A 223 15.83 13.28 -12.28
C THR A 223 14.50 13.13 -13.00
N ARG A 224 13.38 13.44 -12.32
CA ARG A 224 12.02 13.30 -12.85
C ARG A 224 11.72 14.42 -13.83
N ALA A 225 11.36 14.05 -15.05
CA ALA A 225 10.95 14.99 -16.08
C ALA A 225 9.66 15.77 -15.71
N PRO A 226 9.50 17.02 -16.17
CA PRO A 226 10.49 17.78 -16.94
C PRO A 226 11.66 18.22 -16.07
N THR A 227 12.89 18.04 -16.56
CA THR A 227 14.14 18.50 -15.92
C THR A 227 14.68 19.70 -16.67
N TYR A 228 15.36 20.63 -15.99
CA TYR A 228 15.92 21.82 -16.65
C TYR A 228 17.45 21.77 -16.81
N ARG A 229 18.16 20.96 -16.00
CA ARG A 229 19.62 20.86 -16.04
C ARG A 229 20.07 19.59 -16.76
N SER A 230 21.07 19.75 -17.60
CA SER A 230 21.82 18.67 -18.22
C SER A 230 23.23 18.65 -17.65
N ILE A 231 23.66 17.49 -17.17
CA ILE A 231 25.01 17.26 -16.66
C ILE A 231 25.75 16.35 -17.64
N PHE A 232 26.76 16.91 -18.30
CA PHE A 232 27.69 16.19 -19.16
C PHE A 232 28.85 15.69 -18.31
N VAL A 233 28.93 14.37 -18.13
CA VAL A 233 30.07 13.70 -17.53
C VAL A 233 30.99 13.29 -18.65
N ILE A 234 32.22 13.81 -18.69
CA ILE A 234 33.15 13.63 -19.80
C ILE A 234 34.38 12.86 -19.31
N ALA A 235 34.82 11.88 -20.08
CA ALA A 235 36.01 11.08 -19.83
C ALA A 235 36.95 11.14 -21.04
N LYS A 236 38.21 11.48 -20.79
CA LYS A 236 39.25 11.51 -21.82
C LYS A 236 39.69 10.12 -22.29
N SER A 237 39.45 9.08 -21.47
CA SER A 237 39.75 7.69 -21.79
C SER A 237 38.82 6.75 -21.02
N GLY A 238 38.38 5.67 -21.67
CA GLY A 238 37.50 4.65 -21.07
C GLY A 238 36.00 4.93 -21.20
N PRO A 239 35.14 3.92 -20.98
CA PRO A 239 33.69 4.08 -20.98
C PRO A 239 33.18 4.72 -19.69
N ILE A 240 32.04 5.43 -19.78
CA ILE A 240 31.33 5.99 -18.62
C ILE A 240 30.07 5.14 -18.39
N PRO A 241 29.83 4.61 -17.18
CA PRO A 241 28.67 3.76 -16.90
C PRO A 241 27.38 4.61 -16.73
N GLN A 242 26.91 5.21 -17.83
CA GLN A 242 25.78 6.15 -17.83
C GLN A 242 24.51 5.55 -17.19
N GLN A 243 24.18 4.31 -17.54
CA GLN A 243 22.94 3.67 -17.09
C GLN A 243 22.98 3.33 -15.60
N GLU A 244 24.14 2.95 -15.07
CA GLU A 244 24.36 2.73 -13.64
C GLU A 244 24.23 4.06 -12.87
N ILE A 245 24.86 5.13 -13.37
CA ILE A 245 24.77 6.47 -12.76
C ILE A 245 23.30 6.93 -12.71
N ILE A 246 22.55 6.79 -13.80
CA ILE A 246 21.12 7.18 -13.85
C ILE A 246 20.30 6.33 -12.88
N GLN A 247 20.49 5.01 -12.86
CA GLN A 247 19.75 4.12 -11.97
C GLN A 247 20.04 4.41 -10.49
N GLU A 248 21.29 4.62 -10.11
CA GLU A 248 21.66 4.95 -8.73
C GLU A 248 21.09 6.31 -8.30
N LEU A 249 21.09 7.31 -9.18
CA LEU A 249 20.45 8.61 -8.92
C LEU A 249 18.93 8.48 -8.79
N GLN A 250 18.28 7.66 -9.63
CA GLN A 250 16.84 7.40 -9.55
C GLN A 250 16.44 6.63 -8.29
N GLN A 251 17.21 5.63 -7.87
CA GLN A 251 16.96 4.86 -6.65
C GLN A 251 17.09 5.71 -5.38
N ARG A 252 17.92 6.75 -5.42
CA ARG A 252 18.11 7.70 -4.32
C ARG A 252 17.08 8.84 -4.33
N ASN A 253 16.26 8.95 -5.39
CA ASN A 253 15.22 9.96 -5.55
C ASN A 253 13.92 9.48 -4.89
N MET A 254 13.59 9.98 -3.69
CA MET A 254 12.44 9.54 -2.90
C MET A 254 11.30 10.56 -2.96
N TRP A 255 10.66 10.74 -4.12
CA TRP A 255 9.57 11.70 -4.27
C TRP A 255 8.51 11.57 -3.16
N LYS A 256 8.39 12.61 -2.31
CA LYS A 256 7.45 12.71 -1.19
C LYS A 256 6.41 13.80 -1.46
N PRO A 257 5.26 13.47 -2.09
CA PRO A 257 4.22 14.43 -2.45
C PRO A 257 3.73 15.26 -1.25
N ALA A 258 3.64 14.66 -0.07
CA ALA A 258 3.21 15.35 1.15
C ALA A 258 4.18 16.47 1.58
N ARG A 259 5.49 16.21 1.54
CA ARG A 259 6.52 17.20 1.89
C ARG A 259 6.62 18.33 0.87
N PHE A 260 6.40 18.01 -0.41
CA PHE A 260 6.30 19.01 -1.48
C PHE A 260 5.09 19.95 -1.27
N MET A 261 3.95 19.41 -0.84
CA MET A 261 2.77 20.22 -0.53
C MET A 261 2.94 21.07 0.73
N GLU A 262 3.59 20.55 1.77
CA GLU A 262 3.97 21.32 2.96
C GLU A 262 4.94 22.46 2.62
N ALA A 263 5.92 22.18 1.76
CA ALA A 263 6.85 23.17 1.26
C ALA A 263 6.13 24.29 0.50
N LEU A 264 5.30 23.93 -0.47
CA LEU A 264 4.49 24.87 -1.24
C LEU A 264 3.63 25.75 -0.32
N GLN A 265 3.00 25.14 0.69
CA GLN A 265 2.11 25.84 1.61
C GLN A 265 2.84 26.76 2.59
N LYS A 266 3.96 26.32 3.17
CA LYS A 266 4.82 27.18 4.01
C LYS A 266 5.27 28.40 3.22
N ALA A 267 5.72 28.13 2.01
CA ALA A 267 6.24 29.14 1.14
C ALA A 267 5.12 30.16 0.81
N PHE A 268 3.92 29.73 0.39
CA PHE A 268 2.82 30.67 0.09
C PHE A 268 2.43 31.55 1.29
N ASN A 269 2.50 31.00 2.50
CA ASN A 269 2.25 31.74 3.73
C ASN A 269 3.35 32.78 4.03
N ASP A 270 4.60 32.45 3.78
CA ASP A 270 5.74 33.35 3.94
C ASP A 270 5.68 34.50 2.91
N LEU A 271 5.39 34.21 1.63
CA LEU A 271 5.23 35.23 0.57
C LEU A 271 4.10 36.20 0.90
N ARG A 272 3.00 35.70 1.49
CA ARG A 272 1.86 36.51 1.95
C ARG A 272 2.21 37.46 3.10
N LEU A 273 3.16 37.09 3.97
CA LEU A 273 3.66 37.97 5.03
C LEU A 273 4.54 39.09 4.47
N VAL A 274 5.29 38.82 3.41
CA VAL A 274 6.16 39.80 2.71
C VAL A 274 5.34 40.88 1.98
N ILE A 275 4.14 40.53 1.53
CA ILE A 275 3.23 41.39 0.74
C ILE A 275 2.33 42.29 1.64
N GLY A 276 2.41 42.19 2.98
CA GLY A 276 1.56 42.95 3.89
C GLY A 276 1.75 44.48 3.85
N GLU A 277 0.64 45.20 3.57
CA GLU A 277 0.38 46.63 3.81
C GLU A 277 0.99 47.67 2.84
N LYS A 278 0.45 47.78 1.61
CA LYS A 278 0.25 49.10 0.97
C LYS A 278 -1.12 49.17 0.29
N GLU A 279 -1.93 50.15 0.68
CA GLU A 279 -3.25 50.45 0.10
C GLU A 279 -3.09 50.93 -1.35
N GLY A 280 -3.70 50.21 -2.30
CA GLY A 280 -3.73 50.56 -3.73
C GLY A 280 -4.25 49.48 -4.70
N ASP A 281 -4.40 48.22 -4.26
CA ASP A 281 -4.60 47.09 -5.19
C ASP A 281 -6.05 46.67 -5.49
N ALA A 282 -7.06 47.47 -5.10
CA ALA A 282 -8.47 47.10 -5.32
C ALA A 282 -8.88 47.00 -6.80
N GLU A 283 -8.37 47.88 -7.66
CA GLU A 283 -8.63 47.84 -9.11
C GLU A 283 -7.88 46.71 -9.84
N ARG A 284 -6.65 46.39 -9.40
CA ARG A 284 -5.86 45.29 -9.97
C ARG A 284 -6.48 43.93 -9.68
N LEU A 285 -7.07 43.77 -8.50
CA LEU A 285 -7.85 42.58 -8.13
C LEU A 285 -9.15 42.44 -8.93
N ALA A 286 -9.78 43.54 -9.32
CA ALA A 286 -10.99 43.52 -10.15
C ALA A 286 -10.69 43.06 -11.59
N HIS A 287 -9.57 43.52 -12.17
CA HIS A 287 -9.14 43.11 -13.50
C HIS A 287 -8.76 41.62 -13.56
N ALA A 288 -8.01 41.13 -12.56
CA ALA A 288 -7.65 39.72 -12.43
C ALA A 288 -8.89 38.81 -12.29
N ARG A 289 -9.99 39.32 -11.73
CA ARG A 289 -11.24 38.57 -11.56
C ARG A 289 -12.00 38.35 -12.87
N ALA A 290 -11.97 39.32 -13.78
CA ALA A 290 -12.64 39.25 -15.07
C ALA A 290 -11.93 38.30 -16.06
N GLU A 291 -10.59 38.30 -16.08
CA GLU A 291 -9.79 37.31 -16.85
C GLU A 291 -10.07 35.87 -16.38
N LEU A 292 -10.31 35.68 -15.08
CA LEU A 292 -10.56 34.37 -14.49
C LEU A 292 -11.92 33.76 -14.88
N GLU A 293 -12.95 34.60 -15.06
CA GLU A 293 -14.27 34.16 -15.54
C GLU A 293 -14.22 33.70 -17.00
N LYS A 294 -13.41 34.34 -17.83
CA LYS A 294 -13.23 33.98 -19.25
C LYS A 294 -12.52 32.64 -19.42
N LEU A 295 -11.46 32.41 -18.65
CA LEU A 295 -10.75 31.13 -18.61
C LEU A 295 -11.65 29.98 -18.13
N GLN A 296 -12.64 30.28 -17.27
CA GLN A 296 -13.55 29.26 -16.72
C GLN A 296 -14.47 28.64 -17.78
N ILE A 297 -14.80 29.37 -18.83
CA ILE A 297 -15.62 28.89 -19.94
C ILE A 297 -14.79 27.98 -20.86
N GLU A 298 -13.58 28.41 -21.23
CA GLU A 298 -12.63 27.64 -22.07
C GLU A 298 -12.28 26.28 -21.43
N PHE A 299 -12.17 26.21 -20.10
CA PHE A 299 -11.89 24.98 -19.38
C PHE A 299 -13.01 23.94 -19.43
N GLU A 300 -14.28 24.34 -19.40
CA GLU A 300 -15.38 23.36 -19.46
C GLU A 300 -15.47 22.70 -20.84
N GLU A 301 -15.08 23.40 -21.91
CA GLU A 301 -14.95 22.82 -23.25
C GLU A 301 -13.76 21.84 -23.34
N GLU A 302 -12.60 22.21 -22.77
CA GLU A 302 -11.41 21.35 -22.73
C GLU A 302 -11.59 20.11 -21.85
N LYS A 303 -12.43 20.17 -20.82
CA LYS A 303 -12.72 19.04 -19.91
C LYS A 303 -13.51 17.92 -20.59
N VAL A 304 -14.38 18.28 -21.52
CA VAL A 304 -15.08 17.31 -22.39
C VAL A 304 -14.07 16.65 -23.34
N SER A 305 -13.15 17.42 -23.92
CA SER A 305 -12.07 16.92 -24.78
C SER A 305 -11.08 16.02 -24.02
N HIS A 306 -10.72 16.39 -22.79
CA HIS A 306 -9.88 15.61 -21.89
C HIS A 306 -10.50 14.26 -21.56
N SER A 307 -11.77 14.24 -21.16
CA SER A 307 -12.49 13.00 -20.81
C SER A 307 -12.56 12.03 -21.99
N ARG A 308 -12.81 12.55 -23.20
CA ARG A 308 -12.84 11.77 -24.43
C ARG A 308 -11.45 11.20 -24.80
N THR A 309 -10.40 12.01 -24.70
CA THR A 309 -9.03 11.59 -25.04
C THR A 309 -8.46 10.60 -24.01
N HIS A 310 -8.81 10.77 -22.74
CA HIS A 310 -8.43 9.85 -21.67
C HIS A 310 -9.13 8.49 -21.78
N GLN A 311 -10.37 8.45 -22.29
CA GLN A 311 -11.06 7.20 -22.59
C GLN A 311 -10.38 6.46 -23.75
N LEU A 312 -10.05 7.17 -24.84
CA LEU A 312 -9.31 6.60 -25.98
C LEU A 312 -7.93 6.06 -25.56
N LEU A 313 -7.22 6.75 -24.67
CA LEU A 313 -5.95 6.27 -24.14
C LEU A 313 -6.12 4.95 -23.37
N ARG A 314 -7.12 4.85 -22.49
CA ARG A 314 -7.38 3.60 -21.73
C ARG A 314 -7.72 2.43 -22.65
N ASP A 315 -8.54 2.66 -23.66
CA ASP A 315 -8.93 1.63 -24.62
C ASP A 315 -7.72 1.16 -25.46
N SER A 316 -6.84 2.08 -25.85
CA SER A 316 -5.59 1.76 -26.54
C SER A 316 -4.55 1.08 -25.64
N GLU A 317 -4.46 1.43 -24.35
CA GLU A 317 -3.57 0.78 -23.38
C GLU A 317 -4.01 -0.67 -23.11
N GLY A 318 -5.32 -0.92 -23.05
CA GLY A 318 -5.87 -2.28 -22.96
C GLY A 318 -5.49 -3.14 -24.18
N ARG A 319 -5.64 -2.59 -25.40
CA ARG A 319 -5.25 -3.28 -26.64
C ARG A 319 -3.74 -3.54 -26.73
N ALA A 320 -2.91 -2.58 -26.33
CA ALA A 320 -1.46 -2.74 -26.32
C ALA A 320 -0.98 -3.80 -25.31
N ARG A 321 -1.59 -3.84 -24.12
CA ARG A 321 -1.32 -4.87 -23.12
C ARG A 321 -1.64 -6.27 -23.63
N GLU A 322 -2.81 -6.45 -24.23
CA GLU A 322 -3.20 -7.74 -24.81
C GLU A 322 -2.24 -8.18 -25.93
N GLN A 323 -1.78 -7.26 -26.79
CA GLN A 323 -0.80 -7.59 -27.83
C GLN A 323 0.58 -7.92 -27.28
N ASN A 324 1.04 -7.23 -26.24
CA ASN A 324 2.32 -7.55 -25.58
C ASN A 324 2.28 -8.92 -24.88
N GLU A 325 1.17 -9.29 -24.26
CA GLU A 325 0.98 -10.65 -23.70
C GLU A 325 1.01 -11.72 -24.81
N ARG A 326 0.42 -11.45 -25.98
CA ARG A 326 0.51 -12.35 -27.15
C ARG A 326 1.94 -12.46 -27.68
N LEU A 327 2.69 -11.36 -27.69
CA LEU A 327 4.09 -11.33 -28.15
C LEU A 327 5.00 -12.16 -27.24
N GLU A 328 4.86 -12.02 -25.91
CA GLU A 328 5.62 -12.81 -24.95
C GLU A 328 5.29 -14.30 -25.05
N LYS A 329 4.01 -14.66 -25.18
CA LYS A 329 3.61 -16.06 -25.39
C LYS A 329 4.17 -16.65 -26.68
N ALA A 330 4.24 -15.85 -27.74
CA ALA A 330 4.85 -16.28 -29.00
C ALA A 330 6.38 -16.47 -28.87
N ARG A 331 7.07 -15.62 -28.10
CA ARG A 331 8.52 -15.78 -27.79
C ARG A 331 8.78 -17.06 -27.01
N GLU A 332 8.00 -17.31 -25.96
CA GLU A 332 8.11 -18.52 -25.14
C GLU A 332 7.89 -19.78 -25.99
N THR A 333 6.84 -19.77 -26.82
CA THR A 333 6.56 -20.88 -27.75
C THR A 333 7.75 -21.11 -28.69
N LEU A 334 8.29 -20.08 -29.33
CA LEU A 334 9.46 -20.22 -30.21
C LEU A 334 10.70 -20.76 -29.47
N GLY A 335 10.88 -20.37 -28.21
CA GLY A 335 11.91 -20.92 -27.31
C GLY A 335 11.79 -22.42 -27.14
N THR A 336 10.58 -22.92 -26.83
CA THR A 336 10.34 -24.37 -26.65
C THR A 336 10.62 -25.19 -27.93
N TYR A 337 10.25 -24.68 -29.11
CA TYR A 337 10.56 -25.35 -30.38
C TYR A 337 12.07 -25.39 -30.64
N ARG A 338 12.80 -24.33 -30.31
CA ARG A 338 14.25 -24.25 -30.47
C ARG A 338 14.96 -25.28 -29.59
N GLU A 339 14.51 -25.44 -28.35
CA GLU A 339 15.03 -26.46 -27.42
C GLU A 339 14.75 -27.88 -27.95
N ALA A 340 13.51 -28.17 -28.36
CA ALA A 340 13.13 -29.48 -28.88
C ALA A 340 13.91 -29.89 -30.14
N VAL A 341 14.16 -28.95 -31.06
CA VAL A 341 14.96 -29.21 -32.27
C VAL A 341 16.44 -29.44 -31.90
N GLN A 342 16.95 -28.73 -30.91
CA GLN A 342 18.32 -28.92 -30.43
C GLN A 342 18.52 -30.28 -29.76
N GLU A 343 17.56 -30.73 -28.93
CA GLU A 343 17.58 -32.07 -28.33
C GLU A 343 17.54 -33.17 -29.40
N ALA A 344 16.65 -33.03 -30.39
CA ALA A 344 16.56 -33.98 -31.49
C ALA A 344 17.86 -34.07 -32.30
N ARG A 345 18.57 -32.96 -32.51
CA ARG A 345 19.90 -32.93 -33.16
C ARG A 345 20.96 -33.66 -32.34
N THR A 346 20.98 -33.48 -31.03
CA THR A 346 21.90 -34.21 -30.15
C THR A 346 21.64 -35.71 -30.22
N PHE A 347 20.37 -36.13 -30.15
CA PHE A 347 20.00 -37.55 -30.24
C PHE A 347 20.34 -38.17 -31.61
N LEU A 348 20.14 -37.41 -32.70
CA LEU A 348 20.54 -37.81 -34.04
C LEU A 348 22.06 -38.11 -34.10
N GLN A 349 22.90 -37.25 -33.53
CA GLN A 349 24.35 -37.45 -33.52
C GLN A 349 24.76 -38.71 -32.74
N GLU A 350 24.09 -39.02 -31.63
CA GLU A 350 24.36 -40.23 -30.85
C GLU A 350 23.98 -41.50 -31.62
N LYS A 351 22.84 -41.47 -32.32
CA LYS A 351 22.37 -42.59 -33.15
C LYS A 351 23.29 -42.82 -34.35
N GLU A 352 23.72 -41.78 -35.05
CA GLU A 352 24.67 -41.88 -36.16
C GLU A 352 26.01 -42.49 -35.69
N LYS A 353 26.53 -42.06 -34.53
CA LYS A 353 27.74 -42.66 -33.92
C LYS A 353 27.55 -44.16 -33.62
N THR A 354 26.39 -44.54 -33.09
CA THR A 354 26.06 -45.93 -32.78
C THR A 354 26.02 -46.79 -34.03
N ILE A 355 25.42 -46.29 -35.12
CA ILE A 355 25.37 -47.00 -36.41
C ILE A 355 26.77 -47.18 -36.99
N VAL A 356 27.61 -46.14 -36.97
CA VAL A 356 29.01 -46.24 -37.42
C VAL A 356 29.77 -47.28 -36.60
N PHE A 357 29.59 -47.30 -35.28
CA PHE A 357 30.18 -48.32 -34.42
C PHE A 357 29.74 -49.74 -34.79
N LEU A 358 28.44 -49.96 -35.03
CA LEU A 358 27.91 -51.26 -35.44
C LEU A 358 28.43 -51.68 -36.84
N LYS A 359 28.57 -50.75 -37.79
CA LYS A 359 29.16 -51.01 -39.11
C LYS A 359 30.63 -51.43 -39.01
N ASN A 360 31.41 -50.78 -38.17
CA ASN A 360 32.81 -51.16 -37.96
C ASN A 360 32.94 -52.58 -37.38
N ILE A 361 32.05 -52.97 -36.44
CA ILE A 361 32.00 -54.34 -35.92
C ILE A 361 31.66 -55.34 -37.03
N LEU A 362 30.74 -54.98 -37.92
CA LEU A 362 30.34 -55.83 -39.04
C LEU A 362 31.50 -56.05 -40.01
N GLU A 363 32.20 -54.99 -40.43
CA GLU A 363 33.35 -55.07 -41.35
C GLU A 363 34.49 -55.93 -40.77
N GLU A 364 34.82 -55.78 -39.48
CA GLU A 364 35.85 -56.59 -38.81
C GLU A 364 35.50 -58.09 -38.79
N LYS A 365 34.20 -58.42 -38.82
CA LYS A 365 33.72 -59.80 -38.82
C LYS A 365 33.63 -60.39 -40.22
N ASP A 366 33.21 -59.61 -41.22
CA ASP A 366 33.20 -60.01 -42.63
C ASP A 366 34.61 -60.33 -43.14
N GLU A 367 35.62 -59.50 -42.80
CA GLU A 367 37.02 -59.80 -43.13
C GLU A 367 37.46 -61.15 -42.54
N LYS A 368 37.11 -61.42 -41.28
CA LYS A 368 37.46 -62.68 -40.59
C LYS A 368 36.72 -63.90 -41.18
N ILE A 369 35.51 -63.73 -41.71
CA ILE A 369 34.79 -64.81 -42.41
C ILE A 369 35.45 -65.11 -43.76
N SER A 370 35.83 -64.09 -44.54
CA SER A 370 36.52 -64.30 -45.81
C SER A 370 37.83 -65.09 -45.66
N VAL A 371 38.54 -64.88 -44.53
CA VAL A 371 39.77 -65.62 -44.20
C VAL A 371 39.47 -67.08 -43.84
N LEU A 372 38.37 -67.34 -43.13
CA LEU A 372 37.96 -68.69 -42.72
C LEU A 372 37.37 -69.51 -43.87
N GLU A 373 36.61 -68.89 -44.79
CA GLU A 373 36.11 -69.56 -46.00
C GLU A 373 37.27 -70.04 -46.88
N LYS A 374 38.31 -69.20 -47.02
CA LYS A 374 39.55 -69.52 -47.73
C LYS A 374 40.33 -70.68 -47.09
N TRP A 375 40.32 -70.78 -45.75
CA TRP A 375 40.91 -71.91 -45.02
C TRP A 375 40.09 -73.21 -45.10
N SER A 376 38.76 -73.11 -45.29
CA SER A 376 37.88 -74.27 -45.37
C SER A 376 38.00 -75.04 -46.69
N GLU A 377 38.40 -74.38 -47.79
CA GLU A 377 38.69 -75.03 -49.07
C GLU A 377 39.95 -75.90 -49.02
N GLU A 378 40.87 -75.64 -48.08
CA GLU A 378 42.19 -76.30 -48.03
C GLU A 378 42.26 -77.51 -47.06
N THR A 379 41.27 -77.75 -46.18
CA THR A 379 41.42 -78.76 -45.10
C THR A 379 40.18 -79.62 -44.85
N ARG A 380 40.19 -80.88 -45.32
CA ARG A 380 39.01 -81.78 -45.32
C ARG A 380 38.79 -82.62 -44.03
N GLY A 381 39.19 -82.12 -42.86
CA GLY A 381 39.22 -82.90 -41.60
C GLY A 381 38.40 -82.38 -40.41
N GLU A 382 38.13 -81.08 -40.29
CA GLU A 382 37.48 -80.46 -39.11
C GLU A 382 36.10 -79.85 -39.42
N MET A 383 35.37 -80.49 -40.34
CA MET A 383 34.24 -79.87 -41.05
C MET A 383 32.93 -79.73 -40.23
N GLN A 384 32.78 -80.41 -39.09
CA GLN A 384 31.52 -80.37 -38.30
C GLN A 384 31.51 -79.28 -37.23
N LEU A 385 32.62 -79.01 -36.54
CA LEU A 385 32.67 -77.97 -35.49
C LEU A 385 32.68 -76.56 -36.10
N MET A 386 33.46 -76.38 -37.19
CA MET A 386 33.52 -75.12 -37.94
C MET A 386 32.17 -74.73 -38.56
N LYS A 387 31.37 -75.71 -38.99
CA LYS A 387 30.06 -75.44 -39.60
C LYS A 387 29.04 -74.89 -38.59
N VAL A 388 29.03 -75.42 -37.37
CA VAL A 388 28.16 -74.91 -36.29
C VAL A 388 28.58 -73.51 -35.85
N GLU A 389 29.88 -73.22 -35.82
CA GLU A 389 30.38 -71.89 -35.47
C GLU A 389 30.16 -70.86 -36.59
N ALA A 390 30.28 -71.27 -37.86
CA ALA A 390 29.91 -70.47 -39.02
C ALA A 390 28.42 -70.11 -38.99
N GLU A 391 27.51 -71.09 -38.78
CA GLU A 391 26.06 -70.84 -38.68
C GLU A 391 25.69 -69.90 -37.51
N ARG A 392 26.38 -70.00 -36.36
CA ARG A 392 26.17 -69.07 -35.23
C ARG A 392 26.61 -67.64 -35.56
N ARG A 393 27.73 -67.48 -36.28
CA ARG A 393 28.25 -66.16 -36.68
C ARG A 393 27.41 -65.53 -37.78
N GLU A 394 26.93 -66.32 -38.74
CA GLU A 394 26.03 -65.87 -39.80
C GLU A 394 24.71 -65.33 -39.21
N LYS A 395 24.12 -66.02 -38.22
CA LYS A 395 22.96 -65.51 -37.48
C LYS A 395 23.24 -64.20 -36.74
N PHE A 396 24.44 -64.02 -36.20
CA PHE A 396 24.82 -62.80 -35.50
C PHE A 396 25.02 -61.62 -36.45
N ILE A 397 25.61 -61.85 -37.63
CA ILE A 397 25.73 -60.86 -38.71
C ILE A 397 24.35 -60.43 -39.20
N LEU A 398 23.44 -61.39 -39.39
CA LEU A 398 22.07 -61.10 -39.82
C LEU A 398 21.34 -60.21 -38.80
N LEU A 399 21.53 -60.47 -37.49
CA LEU A 399 21.01 -59.64 -36.41
C LEU A 399 21.65 -58.24 -36.36
N LEU A 400 22.95 -58.12 -36.62
CA LEU A 400 23.64 -56.82 -36.69
C LEU A 400 23.14 -55.99 -37.87
N ASN A 401 23.00 -56.60 -39.04
CA ASN A 401 22.44 -55.96 -40.23
C ASN A 401 21.01 -55.47 -39.99
N GLU A 402 20.17 -56.30 -39.36
CA GLU A 402 18.80 -55.91 -38.97
C GLU A 402 18.80 -54.69 -38.04
N LYS A 403 19.68 -54.66 -37.03
CA LYS A 403 19.81 -53.51 -36.11
C LYS A 403 20.35 -52.26 -36.78
N ILE A 404 21.27 -52.39 -37.75
CA ILE A 404 21.79 -51.27 -38.53
C ILE A 404 20.68 -50.70 -39.43
N GLU A 405 19.88 -51.55 -40.09
CA GLU A 405 18.73 -51.11 -40.89
C GLU A 405 17.64 -50.46 -40.05
N GLU A 406 17.35 -50.99 -38.85
CA GLU A 406 16.45 -50.36 -37.89
C GLU A 406 16.97 -48.98 -37.45
N GLY A 407 18.25 -48.89 -37.09
CA GLY A 407 18.89 -47.62 -36.73
C GLY A 407 18.86 -46.59 -37.87
N ASN A 408 19.15 -47.00 -39.11
CA ASN A 408 19.08 -46.11 -40.28
C ASN A 408 17.64 -45.59 -40.50
N ARG A 409 16.62 -46.44 -40.32
CA ARG A 409 15.21 -46.02 -40.38
C ARG A 409 14.86 -45.01 -39.29
N GLU A 410 15.41 -45.15 -38.08
CA GLU A 410 15.24 -44.17 -37.00
C GLU A 410 15.93 -42.83 -37.31
N VAL A 411 17.15 -42.87 -37.82
CA VAL A 411 17.91 -41.68 -38.26
C VAL A 411 17.15 -40.90 -39.33
N ASP A 412 16.60 -41.59 -40.34
CA ASP A 412 15.80 -40.94 -41.39
C ASP A 412 14.52 -40.31 -40.84
N LYS A 413 13.87 -40.95 -39.86
CA LYS A 413 12.70 -40.37 -39.16
C LYS A 413 13.09 -39.12 -38.37
N LEU A 414 14.22 -39.14 -37.65
CA LEU A 414 14.72 -38.00 -36.87
C LEU A 414 15.10 -36.81 -37.77
N LYS A 415 15.80 -37.06 -38.89
CA LYS A 415 16.13 -36.02 -39.88
C LYS A 415 14.88 -35.33 -40.43
N LYS A 416 13.84 -36.10 -40.76
CA LYS A 416 12.54 -35.56 -41.19
C LYS A 416 11.84 -34.76 -40.08
N HIS A 417 11.96 -35.21 -38.83
CA HIS A 417 11.37 -34.51 -37.67
C HIS A 417 12.06 -33.17 -37.40
N ILE A 418 13.40 -33.14 -37.43
CA ILE A 418 14.20 -31.92 -37.31
C ILE A 418 13.85 -30.92 -38.41
N HIS A 419 13.80 -31.38 -39.66
CA HIS A 419 13.46 -30.52 -40.80
C HIS A 419 12.07 -29.88 -40.64
N ARG A 420 11.05 -30.66 -40.25
CA ARG A 420 9.71 -30.13 -39.96
C ARG A 420 9.71 -29.15 -38.78
N GLY A 421 10.51 -29.41 -37.75
CA GLY A 421 10.68 -28.50 -36.61
C GLY A 421 11.31 -27.17 -37.01
N GLU A 422 12.29 -27.19 -37.92
CA GLU A 422 12.93 -26.00 -38.49
C GLU A 422 11.98 -25.17 -39.35
N GLU A 423 11.16 -25.82 -40.19
CA GLU A 423 10.11 -25.17 -40.96
C GLU A 423 9.08 -24.50 -40.04
N ALA A 424 8.62 -25.20 -39.00
CA ALA A 424 7.69 -24.65 -38.02
C ALA A 424 8.29 -23.48 -37.23
N MET A 425 9.58 -23.53 -36.87
CA MET A 425 10.27 -22.40 -36.25
C MET A 425 10.35 -21.19 -37.17
N ALA A 426 10.65 -21.39 -38.45
CA ALA A 426 10.71 -20.31 -39.43
C ALA A 426 9.36 -19.61 -39.59
N GLU A 427 8.27 -20.37 -39.67
CA GLU A 427 6.91 -19.82 -39.73
C GLU A 427 6.55 -19.03 -38.47
N ARG A 428 6.92 -19.53 -37.28
CA ARG A 428 6.65 -18.87 -36.01
C ARG A 428 7.51 -17.62 -35.79
N ASP A 429 8.74 -17.61 -36.28
CA ASP A 429 9.59 -16.41 -36.28
C ASP A 429 8.99 -15.30 -37.16
N THR A 430 8.39 -15.66 -38.31
CA THR A 430 7.64 -14.71 -39.15
C THR A 430 6.42 -14.15 -38.40
N GLN A 431 5.60 -15.00 -37.77
CA GLN A 431 4.43 -14.56 -36.98
C GLN A 431 4.84 -13.65 -35.80
N LEU A 432 6.00 -13.92 -35.18
CA LEU A 432 6.53 -13.10 -34.10
C LEU A 432 6.89 -11.69 -34.58
N ARG A 433 7.51 -11.56 -35.77
CA ARG A 433 7.82 -10.26 -36.37
C ARG A 433 6.57 -9.46 -36.72
N GLU A 434 5.54 -10.11 -37.25
CA GLU A 434 4.26 -9.47 -37.55
C GLU A 434 3.54 -8.99 -36.27
N THR A 435 3.58 -9.79 -35.22
CA THR A 435 3.01 -9.44 -33.91
C THR A 435 3.78 -8.29 -33.27
N GLY A 436 5.12 -8.28 -33.38
CA GLY A 436 5.97 -7.18 -32.94
C GLY A 436 5.64 -5.87 -33.65
N SER A 437 5.51 -5.90 -34.98
CA SER A 437 5.14 -4.72 -35.77
C SER A 437 3.77 -4.14 -35.38
N ARG A 438 2.80 -4.99 -35.01
CA ARG A 438 1.50 -4.55 -34.47
C ARG A 438 1.61 -3.90 -33.10
N ALA A 439 2.49 -4.42 -32.22
CA ALA A 439 2.78 -3.81 -30.93
C ALA A 439 3.39 -2.41 -31.10
N ASP A 440 4.37 -2.26 -32.00
CA ASP A 440 5.01 -0.97 -32.32
C ASP A 440 3.99 0.06 -32.86
N THR A 441 3.03 -0.40 -33.66
CA THR A 441 1.95 0.46 -34.20
C THR A 441 1.04 0.98 -33.08
N LEU A 442 0.67 0.12 -32.12
CA LEU A 442 -0.15 0.50 -30.97
C LEU A 442 0.61 1.42 -30.01
N GLU A 443 1.91 1.22 -29.85
CA GLU A 443 2.77 2.10 -29.07
C GLU A 443 2.82 3.51 -29.69
N THR A 444 2.92 3.60 -31.02
CA THR A 444 2.83 4.88 -31.75
C THR A 444 1.45 5.56 -31.56
N GLU A 445 0.36 4.78 -31.55
CA GLU A 445 -1.00 5.29 -31.28
C GLU A 445 -1.13 5.82 -29.84
N LEU A 446 -0.53 5.12 -28.86
CA LEU A 446 -0.47 5.54 -27.47
C LEU A 446 0.32 6.84 -27.30
N GLU A 447 1.47 6.96 -27.96
CA GLU A 447 2.26 8.19 -27.97
C GLU A 447 1.45 9.37 -28.52
N LYS A 448 0.67 9.16 -29.58
CA LYS A 448 -0.19 10.19 -30.15
C LYS A 448 -1.29 10.64 -29.17
N HIS A 449 -1.96 9.71 -28.50
CA HIS A 449 -2.98 10.06 -27.49
C HIS A 449 -2.37 10.74 -26.26
N ARG A 450 -1.16 10.32 -25.84
CA ARG A 450 -0.39 10.97 -24.78
C ARG A 450 0.01 12.39 -25.18
N ALA A 451 0.44 12.59 -26.42
CA ALA A 451 0.76 13.91 -26.97
C ALA A 451 -0.47 14.83 -27.00
N SER A 452 -1.63 14.34 -27.44
CA SER A 452 -2.88 15.13 -27.40
C SER A 452 -3.34 15.47 -25.97
N LEU A 453 -3.14 14.57 -25.00
CA LEU A 453 -3.37 14.88 -23.59
C LEU A 453 -2.39 15.93 -23.07
N LEU A 454 -1.12 15.87 -23.49
CA LEU A 454 -0.11 16.86 -23.15
C LEU A 454 -0.39 18.23 -23.78
N GLU A 455 -1.00 18.29 -24.97
CA GLU A 455 -1.49 19.54 -25.55
C GLU A 455 -2.65 20.13 -24.75
N ILE A 456 -3.63 19.31 -24.33
CA ILE A 456 -4.73 19.75 -23.46
C ILE A 456 -4.19 20.22 -22.10
N TYR A 457 -3.26 19.48 -21.50
CA TYR A 457 -2.58 19.91 -20.27
C TYR A 457 -1.65 21.10 -20.49
N GLY A 458 -1.26 21.32 -21.73
CA GLY A 458 -0.44 22.41 -22.23
C GLY A 458 -1.21 23.71 -22.40
N SER A 459 -2.54 23.64 -22.49
CA SER A 459 -3.39 24.79 -22.79
C SER A 459 -3.37 25.82 -21.66
N ARG A 460 -3.63 27.07 -22.05
CA ARG A 460 -3.67 28.21 -21.12
C ARG A 460 -4.83 28.10 -20.13
N ALA A 461 -5.99 27.60 -20.58
CA ALA A 461 -7.16 27.40 -19.73
C ALA A 461 -6.98 26.25 -18.72
N TRP A 462 -6.44 25.11 -19.15
CA TRP A 462 -6.18 23.96 -18.28
C TRP A 462 -5.14 24.25 -17.20
N LYS A 463 -4.05 24.95 -17.54
CA LYS A 463 -3.00 25.32 -16.59
C LYS A 463 -3.47 26.30 -15.52
N VAL A 464 -4.24 27.32 -15.91
CA VAL A 464 -4.75 28.33 -14.97
C VAL A 464 -5.86 27.75 -14.08
N ILE A 465 -6.71 26.88 -14.61
CA ILE A 465 -7.82 26.30 -13.82
C ILE A 465 -7.44 25.03 -13.08
N MET A 466 -6.43 24.26 -13.45
CA MET A 466 -5.88 23.23 -12.55
C MET A 466 -5.22 23.85 -11.31
N ALA A 467 -4.60 25.03 -11.47
CA ALA A 467 -4.13 25.83 -10.33
C ALA A 467 -5.31 26.36 -9.48
N TYR A 468 -6.43 26.75 -10.09
CA TYR A 468 -7.60 27.31 -9.40
C TYR A 468 -8.61 26.25 -8.86
N SER A 469 -8.80 25.13 -9.54
CA SER A 469 -9.75 24.03 -9.21
C SER A 469 -9.25 23.14 -8.08
N ARG A 470 -7.92 23.01 -7.93
CA ARG A 470 -7.29 22.45 -6.72
C ARG A 470 -7.55 23.31 -5.47
N VAL A 471 -7.85 24.60 -5.64
CA VAL A 471 -8.33 25.49 -4.56
C VAL A 471 -9.86 25.43 -4.43
N LYS A 472 -10.61 25.32 -5.54
CA LYS A 472 -12.08 25.32 -5.57
C LYS A 472 -12.72 24.10 -4.90
N THR A 473 -12.09 22.92 -4.99
CA THR A 473 -12.57 21.68 -4.35
C THR A 473 -12.48 21.74 -2.81
N VAL A 474 -11.66 22.65 -2.28
CA VAL A 474 -11.49 22.85 -0.83
C VAL A 474 -12.29 24.05 -0.31
N PHE A 475 -12.72 25.02 -1.15
CA PHE A 475 -13.26 26.28 -0.62
C PHE A 475 -14.53 26.91 -1.21
N TRP A 476 -15.06 26.56 -2.40
CA TRP A 476 -16.23 27.32 -2.93
C TRP A 476 -17.23 26.49 -3.76
N THR A 477 -18.24 25.94 -3.08
CA THR A 477 -19.61 25.86 -3.61
C THR A 477 -20.57 26.51 -2.61
N ARG A 478 -21.41 27.45 -3.10
CA ARG A 478 -22.42 28.29 -2.42
C ARG A 478 -21.97 29.69 -1.94
N PRO A 479 -22.10 30.74 -2.79
CA PRO A 479 -22.21 32.10 -2.27
C PRO A 479 -23.36 32.89 -2.94
N LEU A 480 -24.38 33.19 -2.15
CA LEU A 480 -25.21 34.40 -2.30
C LEU A 480 -26.02 34.62 -1.00
N LYS A 481 -26.40 33.54 -0.29
CA LYS A 481 -27.07 33.64 1.03
C LYS A 481 -26.12 33.88 2.23
N LEU A 482 -24.83 33.52 2.13
CA LEU A 482 -23.85 33.64 3.23
C LEU A 482 -23.31 35.06 3.44
N ILE A 483 -23.23 35.87 2.37
CA ILE A 483 -22.72 37.25 2.43
C ILE A 483 -23.67 38.14 3.24
N LYS A 484 -24.98 37.95 3.09
CA LYS A 484 -26.00 38.69 3.85
C LYS A 484 -25.96 38.39 5.35
N LYS A 485 -25.75 37.11 5.70
CA LYS A 485 -25.69 36.65 7.10
C LYS A 485 -24.36 37.00 7.80
N GLY A 486 -23.26 37.09 7.03
CA GLY A 486 -21.96 37.54 7.54
C GLY A 486 -21.94 39.03 7.86
N TYR A 487 -22.62 39.84 7.05
CA TYR A 487 -22.77 41.28 7.28
C TYR A 487 -23.61 41.58 8.53
N GLU A 488 -24.74 40.90 8.73
CA GLU A 488 -25.58 41.06 9.93
C GLU A 488 -24.85 40.68 11.25
N ILE A 489 -24.01 39.64 11.23
CA ILE A 489 -23.25 39.20 12.41
C ILE A 489 -22.11 40.18 12.73
N PHE A 490 -21.45 40.72 11.71
CA PHE A 490 -20.38 41.71 11.88
C PHE A 490 -20.93 43.02 12.48
N VAL A 491 -22.10 43.46 12.02
CA VAL A 491 -22.74 44.71 12.47
C VAL A 491 -23.36 44.61 13.86
N HIS A 492 -23.96 43.47 14.24
CA HIS A 492 -24.69 43.36 15.52
C HIS A 492 -23.91 42.75 16.69
N LEU A 493 -22.86 41.96 16.46
CA LEU A 493 -22.18 41.20 17.51
C LEU A 493 -20.68 41.52 17.64
N GLY A 494 -20.16 42.40 16.78
CA GLY A 494 -18.80 42.92 16.83
C GLY A 494 -17.70 41.97 16.32
N PRO A 495 -16.54 42.53 15.95
CA PRO A 495 -15.47 41.82 15.24
C PRO A 495 -14.89 40.63 16.01
N ALA A 496 -14.81 40.71 17.34
CA ALA A 496 -14.24 39.63 18.17
C ALA A 496 -15.02 38.30 18.09
N VAL A 497 -16.35 38.34 17.93
CA VAL A 497 -17.20 37.15 17.84
C VAL A 497 -17.15 36.54 16.43
N PHE A 498 -17.05 37.39 15.41
CA PHE A 498 -16.86 37.00 14.02
C PHE A 498 -15.53 36.24 13.83
N TRP A 499 -14.42 36.80 14.34
CA TRP A 499 -13.08 36.21 14.23
C TRP A 499 -12.95 34.90 15.02
N ARG A 500 -13.56 34.78 16.21
CA ARG A 500 -13.54 33.53 17.00
C ARG A 500 -14.23 32.37 16.26
N ARG A 501 -15.31 32.63 15.53
CA ARG A 501 -16.03 31.62 14.74
C ARG A 501 -15.34 31.28 13.42
N LEU A 502 -14.67 32.25 12.80
CA LEU A 502 -13.91 32.06 11.56
C LEU A 502 -12.64 31.23 11.81
N ILE A 503 -11.88 31.54 12.87
CA ILE A 503 -10.71 30.76 13.31
C ILE A 503 -11.09 29.32 13.64
N GLY A 504 -12.24 29.11 14.32
CA GLY A 504 -12.76 27.77 14.58
C GLY A 504 -13.20 27.00 13.33
N LYS A 505 -13.54 27.67 12.22
CA LYS A 505 -13.85 27.01 10.94
C LYS A 505 -12.59 26.68 10.12
N ILE A 506 -11.60 27.57 10.11
CA ILE A 506 -10.30 27.36 9.44
C ILE A 506 -9.56 26.16 10.07
N ALA A 507 -9.58 26.05 11.40
CA ALA A 507 -8.99 24.92 12.12
C ALA A 507 -9.63 23.55 11.79
N ARG A 508 -10.87 23.53 11.27
CA ARG A 508 -11.58 22.29 10.86
C ARG A 508 -11.36 21.93 9.39
N SER A 509 -10.98 22.89 8.55
CA SER A 509 -10.74 22.65 7.11
C SER A 509 -9.33 22.11 6.83
N ALA A 510 -8.35 22.44 7.67
CA ALA A 510 -6.98 21.92 7.57
C ALA A 510 -6.85 20.41 7.88
N LYS A 511 -7.86 19.78 8.52
CA LYS A 511 -7.83 18.36 8.92
C LYS A 511 -8.38 17.36 7.88
N ARG A 512 -8.85 17.82 6.71
CA ARG A 512 -9.61 16.98 5.76
C ARG A 512 -8.88 16.56 4.47
N GLY A 513 -7.65 17.02 4.22
CA GLY A 513 -6.90 16.69 3.01
C GLY A 513 -5.84 15.62 3.25
N GLY A 514 -6.17 14.34 3.02
CA GLY A 514 -5.18 13.27 3.05
C GLY A 514 -5.83 11.89 3.17
N VAL A 515 -6.23 11.31 2.03
CA VAL A 515 -6.59 9.90 1.89
C VAL A 515 -6.07 9.43 0.55
N GLU A 516 -5.00 8.64 0.58
CA GLU A 516 -4.69 7.64 -0.44
C GLU A 516 -4.03 6.47 0.27
N GLY A 517 -4.62 5.30 0.08
CA GLY A 517 -4.20 4.04 0.67
C GLY A 517 -2.98 3.53 -0.07
N ASP A 518 -1.84 3.65 0.58
CA ASP A 518 -0.69 2.78 0.38
C ASP A 518 -0.09 2.57 1.77
N TRP A 519 0.33 1.34 2.10
CA TRP A 519 0.94 0.96 3.38
C TRP A 519 2.34 1.59 3.58
N ALA A 520 2.57 2.79 3.05
CA ALA A 520 3.75 3.64 3.19
C ALA A 520 3.53 4.78 4.21
N GLY A 521 2.54 4.67 5.09
CA GLY A 521 2.47 5.46 6.32
C GLY A 521 3.67 5.11 7.19
N GLY A 522 4.76 5.87 7.02
CA GLY A 522 6.12 5.48 7.34
C GLY A 522 6.34 4.98 8.77
N MET A 523 7.48 4.34 8.99
CA MET A 523 7.98 3.98 10.32
C MET A 523 7.86 5.12 11.36
N GLU A 524 7.75 6.39 10.97
CA GLU A 524 7.73 7.55 11.88
C GLU A 524 6.60 7.54 12.94
N PRO A 525 5.29 7.46 12.63
CA PRO A 525 4.26 7.29 13.67
C PRO A 525 4.46 6.05 14.55
N TYR A 526 4.97 4.95 13.99
CA TYR A 526 5.22 3.73 14.77
C TYR A 526 6.46 3.85 15.67
N ASN A 527 7.54 4.46 15.18
CA ASN A 527 8.72 4.82 15.95
C ASN A 527 8.33 5.72 17.12
N LYS A 528 7.40 6.65 16.90
CA LYS A 528 6.86 7.49 17.98
C LYS A 528 6.07 6.69 19.02
N TYR A 529 5.30 5.69 18.59
CA TYR A 529 4.69 4.74 19.51
C TYR A 529 5.75 4.00 20.34
N ILE A 530 6.80 3.49 19.69
CA ILE A 530 7.93 2.80 20.34
C ILE A 530 8.67 3.74 21.31
N GLU A 531 8.90 5.00 20.94
CA GLU A 531 9.52 6.01 21.80
C GLU A 531 8.66 6.31 23.04
N ASN A 532 7.35 6.47 22.87
CA ASN A 532 6.44 6.68 24.00
C ASN A 532 6.40 5.46 24.92
N GLU A 533 6.40 4.26 24.34
CA GLU A 533 6.50 3.01 25.09
C GLU A 533 7.81 2.96 25.90
N ARG A 534 8.95 3.27 25.27
CA ARG A 534 10.27 3.35 25.93
C ARG A 534 10.32 4.43 27.00
N MET A 535 9.68 5.59 26.78
CA MET A 535 9.57 6.64 27.79
C MET A 535 8.76 6.16 29.00
N ALA A 536 7.70 5.36 28.80
CA ALA A 536 6.97 4.75 29.90
C ALA A 536 7.87 3.82 30.75
N TRP A 537 8.94 3.25 30.17
CA TRP A 537 9.91 2.44 30.92
C TRP A 537 10.71 3.25 31.94
N SER A 538 10.86 4.57 31.75
CA SER A 538 11.48 5.45 32.77
C SER A 538 10.69 5.49 34.09
N SER A 539 9.42 5.07 34.06
CA SER A 539 8.55 4.92 35.23
C SER A 539 8.66 3.54 35.91
N ARG A 540 9.70 2.74 35.61
CA ARG A 540 9.92 1.41 36.23
C ARG A 540 9.83 1.40 37.76
N GLY A 541 10.28 2.47 38.43
CA GLY A 541 10.13 2.60 39.88
C GLY A 541 8.67 2.65 40.35
N LYS A 542 7.78 3.32 39.60
CA LYS A 542 6.34 3.36 39.85
C LYS A 542 5.70 1.99 39.61
N ILE A 543 6.04 1.35 38.50
CA ILE A 543 5.51 0.01 38.15
C ILE A 543 5.92 -1.03 39.19
N ALA A 544 7.18 -0.99 39.68
CA ALA A 544 7.62 -1.87 40.76
C ALA A 544 6.82 -1.65 42.06
N LYS A 545 6.38 -0.42 42.34
CA LYS A 545 5.48 -0.12 43.45
C LYS A 545 4.08 -0.68 43.21
N GLU A 546 3.50 -0.48 42.02
CA GLU A 546 2.18 -1.02 41.66
C GLU A 546 2.13 -2.55 41.76
N ILE A 547 3.18 -3.25 41.28
CA ILE A 547 3.28 -4.72 41.41
C ILE A 547 3.28 -5.17 42.88
N ARG A 548 3.88 -4.39 43.79
CA ARG A 548 3.83 -4.68 45.23
C ARG A 548 2.43 -4.46 45.81
N GLU A 549 1.65 -3.54 45.26
CA GLU A 549 0.31 -3.18 45.71
C GLU A 549 -0.82 -4.03 45.10
N PHE A 550 -0.57 -4.74 43.98
CA PHE A 550 -1.58 -5.65 43.40
C PHE A 550 -2.14 -6.63 44.44
N GLU A 551 -3.46 -6.82 44.45
CA GLU A 551 -4.09 -7.79 45.36
C GLU A 551 -3.96 -9.21 44.80
N TYR A 552 -4.17 -9.36 43.49
CA TYR A 552 -4.11 -10.66 42.82
C TYR A 552 -2.82 -10.83 42.03
N LYS A 553 -1.92 -11.70 42.52
CA LYS A 553 -0.59 -11.94 41.93
C LYS A 553 -0.37 -13.42 41.59
N PRO A 554 -1.14 -14.02 40.65
CA PRO A 554 -0.94 -15.40 40.25
C PRO A 554 0.41 -15.62 39.56
N VAL A 555 0.93 -16.84 39.59
CA VAL A 555 2.04 -17.24 38.71
C VAL A 555 1.52 -17.42 37.28
N ILE A 556 2.27 -16.93 36.29
CA ILE A 556 2.02 -17.18 34.85
C ILE A 556 3.06 -18.16 34.33
N SER A 557 2.61 -19.28 33.76
CA SER A 557 3.49 -20.25 33.09
C SER A 557 3.63 -19.87 31.61
N ILE A 558 4.85 -19.67 31.13
CA ILE A 558 5.14 -19.52 29.71
C ILE A 558 5.51 -20.89 29.15
N VAL A 559 4.82 -21.33 28.11
CA VAL A 559 5.04 -22.63 27.46
C VAL A 559 5.78 -22.40 26.15
N MET A 560 6.94 -23.04 25.99
CA MET A 560 7.82 -22.86 24.83
C MET A 560 8.30 -24.22 24.27
N PRO A 561 7.74 -24.68 23.14
CA PRO A 561 8.29 -25.83 22.42
C PRO A 561 9.58 -25.43 21.67
N VAL A 562 10.58 -26.31 21.62
CA VAL A 562 11.89 -26.04 20.99
C VAL A 562 12.25 -27.16 20.02
N TYR A 563 12.61 -26.80 18.79
CA TYR A 563 13.22 -27.71 17.81
C TYR A 563 14.16 -26.95 16.86
N ASN A 564 15.45 -27.32 16.82
CA ASN A 564 16.47 -26.86 15.85
C ASN A 564 16.44 -25.35 15.53
N VAL A 565 16.39 -24.52 16.57
CA VAL A 565 16.43 -23.05 16.45
C VAL A 565 17.86 -22.55 16.63
N GLU A 566 18.24 -21.49 15.91
CA GLU A 566 19.54 -20.87 16.11
C GLU A 566 19.74 -20.42 17.56
N GLU A 567 20.94 -20.63 18.10
CA GLU A 567 21.27 -20.34 19.51
C GLU A 567 20.90 -18.92 19.92
N ARG A 568 21.21 -17.93 19.08
CA ARG A 568 20.93 -16.50 19.36
C ARG A 568 19.45 -16.22 19.57
N TRP A 569 18.56 -16.89 18.83
CA TRP A 569 17.11 -16.67 18.93
C TRP A 569 16.55 -17.36 20.17
N LEU A 570 17.00 -18.59 20.44
CA LEU A 570 16.62 -19.30 21.67
C LEU A 570 17.02 -18.54 22.93
N ARG A 571 18.24 -17.99 22.95
CA ARG A 571 18.72 -17.17 24.08
C ARG A 571 17.86 -15.93 24.25
N LYS A 572 17.54 -15.22 23.16
CA LYS A 572 16.67 -14.02 23.20
C LYS A 572 15.26 -14.35 23.70
N ALA A 573 14.66 -15.44 23.24
CA ALA A 573 13.34 -15.87 23.71
C ALA A 573 13.35 -16.13 25.23
N ILE A 574 14.34 -16.88 25.73
CA ILE A 574 14.48 -17.17 27.17
C ILE A 574 14.74 -15.88 27.97
N GLU A 575 15.64 -15.01 27.51
CA GLU A 575 15.95 -13.75 28.20
C GLU A 575 14.76 -12.78 28.20
N SER A 576 13.92 -12.77 27.18
CA SER A 576 12.71 -11.95 27.13
C SER A 576 11.73 -12.31 28.26
N VAL A 577 11.65 -13.60 28.64
CA VAL A 577 10.87 -14.08 29.79
C VAL A 577 11.58 -13.75 31.10
N ARG A 578 12.90 -13.94 31.17
CA ARG A 578 13.69 -13.62 32.38
C ARG A 578 13.66 -12.15 32.74
N GLY A 579 13.62 -11.28 31.73
CA GLY A 579 13.55 -9.83 31.84
C GLY A 579 12.17 -9.25 32.18
N GLN A 580 11.14 -10.08 32.35
CA GLN A 580 9.78 -9.59 32.64
C GLN A 580 9.72 -8.82 33.97
N TRP A 581 9.05 -7.67 33.97
CA TRP A 581 8.91 -6.82 35.16
C TRP A 581 8.12 -7.49 36.28
N TYR A 582 7.12 -8.30 35.93
CA TYR A 582 6.38 -9.10 36.88
C TYR A 582 7.11 -10.43 37.14
N GLY A 583 7.83 -10.53 38.26
CA GLY A 583 8.74 -11.65 38.53
C GLY A 583 8.10 -13.00 38.88
N ARG A 584 6.77 -13.12 38.99
CA ARG A 584 6.09 -14.39 39.33
C ARG A 584 5.70 -15.14 38.06
N TRP A 585 6.69 -15.71 37.39
CA TRP A 585 6.53 -16.55 36.22
C TRP A 585 7.30 -17.85 36.35
N GLU A 586 7.00 -18.80 35.49
CA GLU A 586 7.84 -19.96 35.21
C GLU A 586 7.89 -20.18 33.70
N LEU A 587 9.01 -20.68 33.19
CA LEU A 587 9.22 -20.97 31.78
C LEU A 587 9.31 -22.48 31.60
N CYS A 588 8.28 -23.07 31.03
CA CYS A 588 8.16 -24.49 30.77
C CYS A 588 8.58 -24.78 29.32
N ILE A 589 9.76 -25.36 29.16
CA ILE A 589 10.38 -25.66 27.87
C ILE A 589 10.27 -27.15 27.58
N CYS A 590 9.96 -27.50 26.34
CA CYS A 590 10.10 -28.86 25.83
C CYS A 590 11.02 -28.86 24.60
N ASP A 591 12.18 -29.49 24.72
CA ASP A 591 13.02 -29.84 23.56
C ASP A 591 12.41 -31.06 22.86
N ASP A 592 11.93 -30.88 21.63
CA ASP A 592 11.30 -31.92 20.82
C ASP A 592 12.32 -32.77 20.04
N ALA A 593 13.32 -33.26 20.77
CA ALA A 593 14.44 -34.02 20.24
C ALA A 593 15.24 -33.25 19.17
N SER A 594 15.67 -32.03 19.49
CA SER A 594 16.54 -31.25 18.60
C SER A 594 17.82 -32.03 18.26
N THR A 595 18.20 -31.97 16.98
CA THR A 595 19.44 -32.55 16.46
C THR A 595 20.62 -31.59 16.60
N ASP A 596 20.34 -30.29 16.72
CA ASP A 596 21.39 -29.29 16.83
C ASP A 596 22.08 -29.34 18.20
N SER A 597 23.40 -29.51 18.15
CA SER A 597 24.21 -29.81 19.34
C SER A 597 24.22 -28.72 20.42
N HIS A 598 23.92 -27.47 20.07
CA HIS A 598 23.92 -26.33 21.01
C HIS A 598 22.66 -26.26 21.88
N ILE A 599 21.53 -26.83 21.44
CA ILE A 599 20.23 -26.67 22.11
C ILE A 599 20.27 -27.20 23.56
N LYS A 600 20.70 -28.45 23.75
CA LYS A 600 20.75 -29.06 25.09
C LYS A 600 21.68 -28.30 26.05
N PRO A 601 22.92 -27.94 25.67
CA PRO A 601 23.77 -27.06 26.48
C PRO A 601 23.11 -25.74 26.87
N VAL A 602 22.51 -25.01 25.92
CA VAL A 602 21.85 -23.72 26.18
C VAL A 602 20.70 -23.89 27.17
N LEU A 603 19.83 -24.87 26.96
CA LEU A 603 18.70 -25.14 27.85
C LEU A 603 19.17 -25.55 29.27
N GLY A 604 20.21 -26.38 29.36
CA GLY A 604 20.81 -26.78 30.64
C GLY A 604 21.44 -25.60 31.39
N GLU A 605 22.13 -24.72 30.68
CA GLU A 605 22.68 -23.48 31.23
C GLU A 605 21.59 -22.62 31.89
N TYR A 606 20.46 -22.40 31.20
CA TYR A 606 19.37 -21.58 31.74
C TYR A 606 18.61 -22.24 32.90
N ALA A 607 18.42 -23.56 32.86
CA ALA A 607 17.80 -24.31 33.95
C ALA A 607 18.63 -24.23 35.25
N VAL A 608 19.96 -24.19 35.14
CA VAL A 608 20.86 -23.97 36.29
C VAL A 608 20.84 -22.51 36.74
N LYS A 609 20.84 -21.55 35.80
CA LYS A 609 20.85 -20.11 36.11
C LYS A 609 19.57 -19.61 36.79
N ASP A 610 18.42 -20.21 36.52
CA ASP A 610 17.14 -19.79 37.07
C ASP A 610 16.20 -20.99 37.27
N SER A 611 15.92 -21.34 38.53
CA SER A 611 15.05 -22.47 38.90
C SER A 611 13.60 -22.36 38.38
N ARG A 612 13.18 -21.19 37.90
CA ARG A 612 11.87 -20.99 37.25
C ARG A 612 11.86 -21.50 35.81
N VAL A 613 13.02 -21.77 35.21
CA VAL A 613 13.17 -22.39 33.88
C VAL A 613 13.18 -23.90 34.03
N LYS A 614 12.15 -24.56 33.52
CA LYS A 614 11.92 -26.01 33.60
C LYS A 614 12.03 -26.60 32.21
N VAL A 615 12.84 -27.63 32.04
CA VAL A 615 13.10 -28.24 30.73
C VAL A 615 12.74 -29.72 30.76
N VAL A 616 11.98 -30.16 29.78
CA VAL A 616 11.77 -31.58 29.48
C VAL A 616 12.35 -31.90 28.10
N TYR A 617 12.99 -33.06 27.98
CA TYR A 617 13.56 -33.55 26.73
C TYR A 617 12.72 -34.72 26.23
N ARG A 618 12.33 -34.68 24.96
CA ARG A 618 11.67 -35.81 24.31
C ARG A 618 12.71 -36.68 23.62
N ASP A 619 12.47 -37.99 23.63
CA ASP A 619 13.37 -38.96 22.97
C ASP A 619 13.24 -38.96 21.45
N LYS A 620 12.09 -38.50 20.94
CA LYS A 620 11.75 -38.47 19.51
C LYS A 620 10.96 -37.21 19.20
N ASN A 621 11.24 -36.62 18.04
CA ASN A 621 10.48 -35.50 17.51
C ASN A 621 9.01 -35.92 17.33
N GLY A 622 8.12 -35.20 18.01
CA GLY A 622 6.68 -35.45 18.01
C GLY A 622 5.86 -34.36 17.36
N GLY A 623 6.50 -33.30 16.84
CA GLY A 623 5.86 -32.12 16.29
C GLY A 623 5.41 -31.12 17.36
N ILE A 624 5.02 -29.94 16.89
CA ILE A 624 4.71 -28.77 17.71
C ILE A 624 3.67 -29.06 18.78
N VAL A 625 2.62 -29.84 18.45
CA VAL A 625 1.54 -30.17 19.39
C VAL A 625 2.05 -30.99 20.57
N LYS A 626 2.82 -32.06 20.31
CA LYS A 626 3.33 -32.94 21.38
C LYS A 626 4.37 -32.25 22.24
N ALA A 627 5.23 -31.43 21.62
CA ALA A 627 6.20 -30.61 22.32
C ALA A 627 5.50 -29.60 23.24
N THR A 628 4.53 -28.85 22.70
CA THR A 628 3.78 -27.85 23.46
C THR A 628 3.01 -28.48 24.61
N ASN A 629 2.35 -29.62 24.39
CA ASN A 629 1.64 -30.33 25.46
C ASN A 629 2.58 -30.91 26.53
N ALA A 630 3.79 -31.36 26.17
CA ALA A 630 4.78 -31.82 27.13
C ALA A 630 5.32 -30.66 28.00
N ALA A 631 5.55 -29.49 27.40
CA ALA A 631 5.85 -28.27 28.14
C ALA A 631 4.67 -27.84 29.04
N LEU A 632 3.44 -27.84 28.52
CA LEU A 632 2.21 -27.50 29.25
C LEU A 632 1.99 -28.38 30.49
N LYS A 633 2.35 -29.66 30.45
CA LYS A 633 2.26 -30.56 31.62
C LYS A 633 3.13 -30.12 32.80
N GLN A 634 4.19 -29.35 32.55
CA GLN A 634 5.04 -28.79 33.61
C GLN A 634 4.45 -27.54 34.26
N ALA A 635 3.43 -26.93 33.65
CA ALA A 635 2.83 -25.67 34.07
C ALA A 635 1.99 -25.79 35.36
N GLN A 636 2.36 -24.99 36.35
CA GLN A 636 1.76 -24.87 37.69
C GLN A 636 1.06 -23.52 37.90
N GLY A 637 1.40 -22.50 37.11
CA GLY A 637 0.81 -21.16 37.16
C GLY A 637 -0.70 -21.13 36.98
N ALA A 638 -1.41 -20.17 37.57
CA ALA A 638 -2.87 -20.08 37.41
C ALA A 638 -3.28 -19.72 35.97
N TYR A 639 -2.34 -19.12 35.23
CA TYR A 639 -2.46 -18.72 33.84
C TYR A 639 -1.31 -19.29 33.01
N VAL A 640 -1.55 -19.51 31.73
CA VAL A 640 -0.59 -20.05 30.77
C VAL A 640 -0.54 -19.14 29.54
N GLY A 641 0.65 -18.69 29.17
CA GLY A 641 0.91 -18.03 27.88
C GLY A 641 1.80 -18.90 26.99
N PHE A 642 1.72 -18.71 25.68
CA PHE A 642 2.57 -19.40 24.70
C PHE A 642 3.61 -18.44 24.12
N LEU A 643 4.82 -18.93 23.91
CA LEU A 643 5.92 -18.21 23.28
C LEU A 643 6.65 -19.16 22.33
N ASP A 644 6.87 -18.72 21.10
CA ASP A 644 7.68 -19.47 20.14
C ASP A 644 9.18 -19.29 20.45
N ASN A 645 9.99 -20.29 20.11
CA ASN A 645 11.39 -20.38 20.53
C ASN A 645 12.34 -19.37 19.85
N ASP A 646 11.84 -18.57 18.92
CA ASP A 646 12.54 -17.57 18.13
C ASP A 646 11.99 -16.13 18.30
N ASP A 647 10.93 -15.99 19.10
CA ASP A 647 10.21 -14.73 19.35
C ASP A 647 10.54 -14.12 20.71
N GLU A 648 10.11 -12.87 20.92
CA GLU A 648 10.36 -12.14 22.16
C GLU A 648 9.07 -11.57 22.78
N LEU A 649 8.93 -11.66 24.11
CA LEU A 649 7.92 -10.91 24.85
C LEU A 649 8.42 -9.50 25.17
N ALA A 650 7.54 -8.50 25.09
CA ALA A 650 7.86 -7.17 25.58
C ALA A 650 8.15 -7.20 27.10
N PRO A 651 9.08 -6.41 27.64
CA PRO A 651 9.48 -6.49 29.06
C PRO A 651 8.33 -6.32 30.08
N GLN A 652 7.28 -5.61 29.68
CA GLN A 652 6.09 -5.35 30.48
C GLN A 652 4.94 -6.36 30.28
N ALA A 653 5.07 -7.33 29.37
CA ALA A 653 3.97 -8.19 28.94
C ALA A 653 3.22 -8.83 30.10
N LEU A 654 3.94 -9.48 31.03
CA LEU A 654 3.31 -10.13 32.18
C LEU A 654 2.74 -9.14 33.20
N TYR A 655 3.36 -7.95 33.35
CA TYR A 655 2.80 -6.91 34.22
C TYR A 655 1.43 -6.44 33.69
N GLU A 656 1.31 -6.19 32.39
CA GLU A 656 0.05 -5.71 31.80
C GLU A 656 -1.06 -6.76 31.91
N VAL A 657 -0.73 -8.04 31.75
CA VAL A 657 -1.67 -9.15 31.98
C VAL A 657 -2.17 -9.14 33.43
N ILE A 658 -1.27 -9.05 34.41
CA ILE A 658 -1.67 -9.01 35.82
C ILE A 658 -2.43 -7.73 36.17
N ASN A 659 -2.06 -6.60 35.58
CA ASN A 659 -2.77 -5.33 35.74
C ASN A 659 -4.22 -5.46 35.27
N ALA A 660 -4.44 -6.03 34.09
CA ALA A 660 -5.78 -6.33 33.59
C ALA A 660 -6.53 -7.27 34.55
N LEU A 661 -5.86 -8.27 35.11
CA LEU A 661 -6.47 -9.21 36.06
C LEU A 661 -6.85 -8.60 37.41
N GLN A 662 -6.44 -7.36 37.71
CA GLN A 662 -6.94 -6.63 38.88
C GLN A 662 -8.39 -6.18 38.67
N GLU A 663 -8.78 -5.81 37.44
CA GLU A 663 -10.17 -5.40 37.12
C GLU A 663 -11.13 -6.58 37.29
N ALA A 664 -10.75 -7.72 36.73
CA ALA A 664 -11.51 -8.95 36.80
C ALA A 664 -10.58 -10.13 36.54
N LYS A 665 -10.91 -11.28 37.12
CA LYS A 665 -10.22 -12.54 36.79
C LYS A 665 -10.69 -13.03 35.42
N TYR A 666 -10.17 -12.46 34.35
CA TYR A 666 -10.44 -12.87 32.97
C TYR A 666 -10.02 -14.34 32.75
N ASP A 667 -10.67 -14.99 31.79
CA ASP A 667 -10.39 -16.37 31.39
C ASP A 667 -9.39 -16.42 30.23
N LEU A 668 -9.47 -15.46 29.31
CA LEU A 668 -8.54 -15.24 28.22
C LEU A 668 -8.12 -13.77 28.23
N VAL A 669 -6.82 -13.52 28.13
CA VAL A 669 -6.24 -12.20 27.93
C VAL A 669 -5.39 -12.25 26.67
N TYR A 670 -5.58 -11.33 25.73
CA TYR A 670 -4.73 -11.24 24.54
C TYR A 670 -4.26 -9.81 24.29
N SER A 671 -3.16 -9.66 23.55
CA SER A 671 -2.52 -8.37 23.26
C SER A 671 -2.42 -8.07 21.77
N ASP A 672 -2.04 -6.83 21.47
CA ASP A 672 -1.50 -6.48 20.17
C ASP A 672 -0.10 -7.10 19.99
N GLU A 673 0.34 -7.20 18.73
CA GLU A 673 1.64 -7.77 18.34
C GLU A 673 2.24 -6.95 17.19
N ASP A 674 3.56 -7.04 17.01
CA ASP A 674 4.26 -6.55 15.84
C ASP A 674 5.29 -7.57 15.38
N LYS A 675 6.07 -7.22 14.37
CA LYS A 675 7.14 -8.06 13.85
C LYS A 675 8.52 -7.46 14.09
N LEU A 676 9.53 -8.32 14.13
CA LEU A 676 10.94 -7.94 14.08
C LEU A 676 11.49 -8.26 12.70
N ASP A 677 11.80 -7.21 11.94
CA ASP A 677 12.55 -7.34 10.69
C ASP A 677 14.05 -7.47 10.98
N MET A 678 14.70 -8.41 10.31
CA MET A 678 16.12 -8.69 10.49
C MET A 678 16.97 -8.08 9.38
N GLU A 679 16.37 -7.42 8.37
CA GLU A 679 17.07 -6.73 7.29
C GLU A 679 17.50 -5.30 7.71
N GLY A 680 18.82 -5.03 7.79
CA GLY A 680 19.37 -3.69 8.05
C GLY A 680 20.56 -3.66 9.03
N LYS A 681 21.27 -2.52 9.13
CA LYS A 681 22.54 -2.32 9.87
C LYS A 681 22.52 -2.64 11.39
N LEU A 682 21.39 -2.99 11.97
CA LEU A 682 21.21 -3.41 13.38
C LEU A 682 20.85 -4.91 13.47
N GLU A 683 21.55 -5.75 12.73
CA GLU A 683 21.29 -7.20 12.59
C GLU A 683 21.16 -7.96 13.92
N ALA A 684 21.74 -7.45 15.02
CA ALA A 684 21.71 -8.10 16.32
C ALA A 684 20.38 -7.96 17.09
N GLU A 685 19.64 -6.85 16.92
CA GLU A 685 18.43 -6.57 17.72
C GLU A 685 17.13 -6.76 16.94
N GLY A 686 17.14 -6.58 15.62
CA GLY A 686 15.94 -6.56 14.79
C GLY A 686 15.18 -5.24 14.91
N ILE A 687 14.50 -4.84 13.83
CA ILE A 687 13.75 -3.58 13.76
C ILE A 687 12.26 -3.88 13.85
N ARG A 688 11.59 -3.32 14.86
CA ARG A 688 10.14 -3.45 15.04
C ARG A 688 9.37 -2.85 13.85
N CYS A 689 8.46 -3.62 13.25
CA CYS A 689 7.70 -3.24 12.07
C CYS A 689 6.31 -3.94 12.04
N GLU A 690 5.46 -3.58 11.07
CA GLU A 690 4.16 -4.23 10.81
C GLU A 690 3.27 -4.43 12.06
N PRO A 691 2.96 -3.37 12.85
CA PRO A 691 2.15 -3.53 14.06
C PRO A 691 0.70 -3.91 13.73
N PHE A 692 0.21 -4.96 14.39
CA PHE A 692 -1.18 -5.35 14.37
C PHE A 692 -1.90 -4.88 15.64
N PHE A 693 -2.54 -3.71 15.53
CA PHE A 693 -3.42 -3.12 16.53
C PHE A 693 -4.83 -3.72 16.41
N LYS A 694 -5.09 -4.76 17.21
CA LYS A 694 -6.27 -5.60 17.17
C LYS A 694 -7.48 -4.91 17.80
N PRO A 695 -8.72 -5.24 17.37
CA PRO A 695 -9.91 -4.85 18.11
C PRO A 695 -10.06 -5.67 19.40
N ASP A 696 -10.96 -5.23 20.28
CA ASP A 696 -11.48 -6.06 21.36
C ASP A 696 -12.27 -7.28 20.83
N TRP A 697 -12.78 -8.11 21.74
CA TRP A 697 -13.39 -9.40 21.44
C TRP A 697 -14.50 -9.30 20.39
N SER A 698 -14.31 -9.99 19.26
CA SER A 698 -15.25 -10.10 18.15
C SER A 698 -15.42 -11.57 17.76
N PRO A 699 -16.50 -12.24 18.21
CA PRO A 699 -16.71 -13.66 17.93
C PRO A 699 -16.84 -13.94 16.44
N ASP A 700 -17.44 -13.04 15.66
CA ASP A 700 -17.60 -13.23 14.22
C ASP A 700 -16.29 -12.99 13.45
N LEU A 701 -15.42 -12.08 13.93
CA LEU A 701 -14.08 -11.94 13.36
C LEU A 701 -13.22 -13.18 13.64
N LEU A 702 -13.29 -13.73 14.86
CA LEU A 702 -12.58 -14.97 15.19
C LEU A 702 -13.02 -16.12 14.28
N LEU A 703 -14.29 -16.18 13.89
CA LEU A 703 -14.80 -17.20 12.98
C LEU A 703 -14.43 -16.95 11.51
N SER A 704 -14.03 -15.73 11.17
CA SER A 704 -13.54 -15.38 9.84
C SER A 704 -12.04 -15.61 9.67
N HIS A 705 -11.24 -15.41 10.71
CA HIS A 705 -9.83 -15.83 10.80
C HIS A 705 -9.32 -15.73 12.24
N ASN A 706 -8.17 -16.34 12.53
CA ASN A 706 -7.49 -16.17 13.81
C ASN A 706 -6.87 -14.75 13.88
N TYR A 707 -7.57 -13.78 14.46
CA TYR A 707 -7.04 -12.43 14.68
C TYR A 707 -6.39 -12.25 16.06
N ILE A 708 -6.60 -13.20 16.98
CA ILE A 708 -6.07 -13.13 18.34
C ILE A 708 -4.56 -13.41 18.33
N CYS A 709 -4.13 -14.46 17.62
CA CYS A 709 -2.71 -14.83 17.47
C CYS A 709 -1.93 -14.74 18.79
N HIS A 710 -0.86 -13.95 18.81
CA HIS A 710 0.02 -13.76 19.95
C HIS A 710 -0.17 -12.36 20.56
N PHE A 711 0.17 -12.08 21.80
CA PHE A 711 0.35 -13.00 22.89
C PHE A 711 -1.02 -13.31 23.50
N ALA A 712 -1.36 -14.59 23.64
CA ALA A 712 -2.60 -15.03 24.29
C ALA A 712 -2.28 -15.78 25.59
N VAL A 713 -2.95 -15.37 26.68
CA VAL A 713 -2.80 -15.92 28.03
C VAL A 713 -4.13 -16.48 28.50
N TYR A 714 -4.11 -17.77 28.83
CA TYR A 714 -5.27 -18.60 29.10
C TYR A 714 -5.32 -18.98 30.57
N ARG A 715 -6.51 -18.98 31.17
CA ARG A 715 -6.72 -19.57 32.48
C ARG A 715 -6.44 -21.06 32.43
N ARG A 716 -5.45 -21.52 33.23
CA ARG A 716 -4.98 -22.92 33.20
C ARG A 716 -6.09 -23.93 33.50
N LYS A 717 -7.03 -23.59 34.38
CA LYS A 717 -8.16 -24.46 34.71
C LYS A 717 -8.95 -24.90 33.47
N ILE A 718 -9.32 -23.94 32.60
CA ILE A 718 -10.07 -24.22 31.38
C ILE A 718 -9.19 -24.98 30.37
N LEU A 719 -7.92 -24.60 30.25
CA LEU A 719 -6.93 -25.30 29.42
C LEU A 719 -6.81 -26.79 29.79
N ASN A 720 -6.76 -27.11 31.08
CA ASN A 720 -6.69 -28.48 31.59
C ASN A 720 -7.99 -29.25 31.29
N GLU A 721 -9.16 -28.63 31.48
CA GLU A 721 -10.45 -29.24 31.12
C GLU A 721 -10.53 -29.57 29.63
N LEU A 722 -9.84 -28.80 28.78
CA LEU A 722 -9.80 -29.00 27.33
C LEU A 722 -8.73 -30.00 26.88
N GLY A 723 -7.83 -30.44 27.76
CA GLY A 723 -6.74 -31.36 27.44
C GLY A 723 -5.61 -30.75 26.60
N GLY A 724 -5.49 -29.42 26.53
CA GLY A 724 -4.43 -28.73 25.77
C GLY A 724 -4.66 -28.69 24.26
N LEU A 725 -3.58 -28.81 23.48
CA LEU A 725 -3.57 -28.77 22.01
C LEU A 725 -3.87 -30.16 21.42
N ARG A 726 -4.51 -30.21 20.24
CA ARG A 726 -4.90 -31.47 19.58
C ARG A 726 -3.99 -31.78 18.38
N GLU A 727 -3.62 -33.05 18.21
CA GLU A 727 -2.87 -33.52 17.04
C GLU A 727 -3.73 -33.42 15.77
N GLY A 728 -3.09 -33.25 14.61
CA GLY A 728 -3.77 -33.14 13.32
C GLY A 728 -4.37 -31.75 13.06
N PHE A 729 -3.89 -30.74 13.80
CA PHE A 729 -4.14 -29.31 13.60
C PHE A 729 -2.82 -28.53 13.49
N ASP A 730 -1.70 -29.23 13.25
CA ASP A 730 -0.37 -28.66 13.12
C ASP A 730 -0.36 -27.51 12.09
N GLY A 731 0.22 -26.37 12.46
CA GLY A 731 0.14 -25.10 11.72
C GLY A 731 -1.05 -24.21 12.09
N SER A 732 -2.07 -24.70 12.79
CA SER A 732 -3.22 -23.94 13.29
C SER A 732 -3.76 -24.48 14.63
N GLN A 733 -2.86 -25.09 15.41
CA GLN A 733 -3.16 -25.72 16.68
C GLN A 733 -3.59 -24.70 17.75
N ASP A 734 -3.10 -23.47 17.63
CA ASP A 734 -3.48 -22.30 18.41
C ASP A 734 -4.91 -21.85 18.09
N TYR A 735 -5.29 -21.83 16.82
CA TYR A 735 -6.64 -21.47 16.40
C TYR A 735 -7.67 -22.53 16.85
N ASP A 736 -7.35 -23.82 16.72
CA ASP A 736 -8.15 -24.89 17.30
C ASP A 736 -8.36 -24.71 18.81
N LEU A 737 -7.28 -24.42 19.54
CA LEU A 737 -7.35 -24.18 20.97
C LEU A 737 -8.22 -22.96 21.29
N LEU A 738 -8.04 -21.83 20.60
CA LEU A 738 -8.83 -20.62 20.78
C LEU A 738 -10.33 -20.86 20.56
N LEU A 739 -10.69 -21.56 19.49
CA LEU A 739 -12.09 -21.88 19.19
C LEU A 739 -12.74 -22.73 20.29
N ARG A 740 -12.03 -23.73 20.82
CA ARG A 740 -12.48 -24.55 21.96
C ARG A 740 -12.49 -23.78 23.28
N PHE A 741 -11.49 -22.93 23.50
CA PHE A 741 -11.35 -22.18 24.74
C PHE A 741 -12.46 -21.14 24.89
N THR A 742 -12.77 -20.44 23.81
CA THR A 742 -13.81 -19.41 23.79
C THR A 742 -15.23 -19.98 23.96
N GLU A 743 -15.45 -21.28 23.72
CA GLU A 743 -16.70 -21.98 24.04
C GLU A 743 -16.92 -22.15 25.56
N LYS A 744 -15.85 -22.08 26.37
CA LYS A 744 -15.88 -22.20 27.85
C LYS A 744 -15.56 -20.89 28.57
N ALA A 745 -14.92 -19.94 27.90
CA ALA A 745 -14.49 -18.67 28.49
C ALA A 745 -15.69 -17.74 28.71
N GLY A 746 -15.87 -17.24 29.92
CA GLY A 746 -16.93 -16.28 30.24
C GLY A 746 -16.48 -14.81 30.14
N ARG A 747 -15.16 -14.56 30.26
CA ARG A 747 -14.61 -13.21 30.25
C ARG A 747 -13.31 -13.15 29.45
N ILE A 748 -13.31 -12.35 28.39
CA ILE A 748 -12.17 -12.17 27.48
C ILE A 748 -11.74 -10.70 27.54
N LYS A 749 -10.44 -10.45 27.68
CA LYS A 749 -9.86 -9.11 27.72
C LYS A 749 -8.81 -8.95 26.64
N HIS A 750 -8.91 -7.84 25.93
CA HIS A 750 -7.85 -7.35 25.06
C HIS A 750 -7.02 -6.29 25.80
N ILE A 751 -5.70 -6.34 25.63
CA ILE A 751 -4.77 -5.31 26.06
C ILE A 751 -4.22 -4.64 24.79
N ALA A 752 -4.68 -3.42 24.53
CA ALA A 752 -4.28 -2.64 23.36
C ALA A 752 -2.85 -2.04 23.48
N LYS A 753 -1.87 -2.94 23.65
CA LYS A 753 -0.43 -2.68 23.73
C LYS A 753 0.30 -3.80 22.99
N ILE A 754 1.39 -3.46 22.31
CA ILE A 754 2.27 -4.45 21.66
C ILE A 754 3.05 -5.19 22.74
N LEU A 755 2.71 -6.46 23.01
CA LEU A 755 3.35 -7.26 24.06
C LEU A 755 4.10 -8.49 23.52
N TYR A 756 4.05 -8.70 22.20
CA TYR A 756 4.68 -9.81 21.50
C TYR A 756 5.40 -9.29 20.25
N HIS A 757 6.61 -9.79 20.01
CA HIS A 757 7.45 -9.41 18.87
C HIS A 757 7.76 -10.66 18.02
N TRP A 758 7.10 -10.77 16.88
CA TRP A 758 7.17 -11.94 15.99
C TRP A 758 8.29 -11.82 14.95
N ARG A 759 9.28 -12.70 14.98
CA ARG A 759 10.48 -12.55 14.15
C ARG A 759 10.28 -13.02 12.71
N LYS A 760 10.68 -12.17 11.76
CA LYS A 760 10.75 -12.48 10.32
C LYS A 760 12.08 -13.19 10.00
N ILE A 761 12.10 -14.51 10.11
CA ILE A 761 13.24 -15.36 9.69
C ILE A 761 12.84 -16.35 8.58
N PRO A 762 13.79 -16.86 7.77
CA PRO A 762 13.49 -17.89 6.76
C PRO A 762 12.76 -19.09 7.35
N GLY A 763 11.63 -19.49 6.74
CA GLY A 763 10.78 -20.58 7.23
C GLY A 763 9.72 -20.19 8.26
N SER A 764 9.75 -18.95 8.78
CA SER A 764 8.70 -18.41 9.66
C SER A 764 7.47 -17.97 8.84
N ALA A 765 6.28 -18.18 9.42
CA ALA A 765 5.04 -17.65 8.86
C ALA A 765 4.98 -16.11 8.94
N ALA A 766 5.79 -15.48 9.80
CA ALA A 766 5.95 -14.02 9.83
C ALA A 766 6.56 -13.46 8.54
N ALA A 767 7.45 -14.24 7.91
CA ALA A 767 8.18 -13.86 6.70
C ALA A 767 7.38 -14.14 5.42
N ARG A 768 6.68 -15.29 5.34
CA ARG A 768 5.79 -15.65 4.22
C ARG A 768 4.66 -16.55 4.68
N THR A 769 3.41 -16.13 4.48
CA THR A 769 2.20 -16.92 4.79
C THR A 769 2.15 -18.23 3.96
N GLU A 770 2.78 -18.24 2.78
CA GLU A 770 2.91 -19.40 1.88
C GLU A 770 3.86 -20.49 2.39
N ALA A 771 4.64 -20.23 3.44
CA ALA A 771 5.64 -21.19 3.93
C ALA A 771 5.04 -22.51 4.43
N LYS A 772 3.73 -22.53 4.78
CA LYS A 772 3.04 -23.70 5.35
C LYS A 772 1.60 -23.85 4.82
N PRO A 773 1.38 -24.30 3.57
CA PRO A 773 0.04 -24.41 2.98
C PRO A 773 -0.93 -25.29 3.79
N TYR A 774 -0.41 -26.32 4.47
CA TYR A 774 -1.19 -27.23 5.31
C TYR A 774 -1.88 -26.54 6.51
N ALA A 775 -1.39 -25.38 6.94
CA ALA A 775 -2.00 -24.61 8.03
C ALA A 775 -3.43 -24.16 7.66
N PHE A 776 -3.68 -23.78 6.41
CA PHE A 776 -5.02 -23.35 6.00
C PHE A 776 -6.04 -24.48 6.06
N ASP A 777 -5.65 -25.70 5.70
CA ASP A 777 -6.51 -26.88 5.80
C ASP A 777 -6.75 -27.27 7.26
N ALA A 778 -5.73 -27.17 8.11
CA ALA A 778 -5.85 -27.37 9.55
C ALA A 778 -6.81 -26.35 10.19
N ALA A 779 -6.74 -25.07 9.81
CA ALA A 779 -7.66 -24.04 10.25
C ALA A 779 -9.12 -24.27 9.77
N LYS A 780 -9.33 -24.66 8.50
CA LYS A 780 -10.67 -25.07 8.02
C LYS A 780 -11.24 -26.24 8.81
N LYS A 781 -10.41 -27.24 9.10
CA LYS A 781 -10.79 -28.37 9.94
C LYS A 781 -11.13 -27.92 11.37
N ALA A 782 -10.36 -27.01 11.97
CA ALA A 782 -10.62 -26.47 13.30
C ALA A 782 -11.97 -25.74 13.37
N LEU A 783 -12.28 -24.93 12.35
CA LEU A 783 -13.57 -24.26 12.18
C LEU A 783 -14.72 -25.24 11.99
N ALA A 784 -14.57 -26.25 11.12
CA ALA A 784 -15.59 -27.27 10.91
C ALA A 784 -15.90 -28.04 12.22
N ASP A 785 -14.87 -28.37 12.99
CA ASP A 785 -15.01 -28.98 14.31
C ASP A 785 -15.73 -28.04 15.30
N ALA A 786 -15.39 -26.75 15.31
CA ALA A 786 -16.04 -25.75 16.17
C ALA A 786 -17.52 -25.55 15.83
N VAL A 787 -17.85 -25.44 14.55
CA VAL A 787 -19.23 -25.36 14.05
C VAL A 787 -20.03 -26.58 14.46
N ARG A 788 -19.45 -27.79 14.35
CA ARG A 788 -20.09 -29.03 14.80
C ARG A 788 -20.34 -29.04 16.31
N ARG A 789 -19.34 -28.69 17.13
CA ARG A 789 -19.48 -28.65 18.61
C ARG A 789 -20.52 -27.63 19.07
N ARG A 790 -20.61 -26.50 18.38
CA ARG A 790 -21.58 -25.43 18.66
C ARG A 790 -22.98 -25.74 18.14
N GLY A 791 -23.18 -26.88 17.45
CA GLY A 791 -24.47 -27.25 16.86
C GLY A 791 -24.92 -26.33 15.73
N ILE A 792 -23.99 -25.60 15.10
CA ILE A 792 -24.30 -24.67 14.02
C ILE A 792 -24.45 -25.46 12.73
N LYS A 793 -25.60 -25.35 12.07
CA LYS A 793 -25.82 -25.90 10.72
C LYS A 793 -25.22 -24.94 9.70
N ALA A 794 -24.03 -25.21 9.22
CA ALA A 794 -23.35 -24.34 8.25
C ALA A 794 -22.39 -25.12 7.34
N ASP A 795 -22.15 -24.56 6.17
CA ASP A 795 -21.06 -24.96 5.27
C ASP A 795 -19.86 -24.04 5.50
N ILE A 796 -18.66 -24.62 5.51
CA ILE A 796 -17.40 -23.88 5.69
C ILE A 796 -16.72 -23.76 4.33
N THR A 797 -16.51 -22.52 3.90
CA THR A 797 -15.80 -22.22 2.65
C THR A 797 -14.64 -21.28 2.91
N ASP A 798 -13.73 -21.18 1.95
CA ASP A 798 -12.74 -20.10 1.95
C ASP A 798 -13.47 -18.74 1.85
N GLY A 799 -12.88 -17.72 2.46
CA GLY A 799 -13.37 -16.34 2.44
C GLY A 799 -12.93 -15.56 1.19
N GLN A 800 -12.97 -14.23 1.24
CA GLN A 800 -12.63 -13.39 0.08
C GLN A 800 -11.11 -13.28 -0.17
N TRP A 801 -10.28 -13.72 0.78
CA TRP A 801 -8.82 -13.77 0.64
C TRP A 801 -8.21 -14.99 1.35
N LYS A 802 -7.00 -15.38 0.95
CA LYS A 802 -6.34 -16.62 1.39
C LYS A 802 -6.06 -16.61 2.90
N GLY A 803 -6.63 -17.56 3.64
CA GLY A 803 -6.54 -17.61 5.10
C GLY A 803 -7.69 -16.93 5.84
N SER A 804 -8.66 -16.37 5.11
CA SER A 804 -9.99 -16.05 5.62
C SER A 804 -10.99 -17.16 5.31
N TYR A 805 -12.05 -17.23 6.11
CA TYR A 805 -13.06 -18.26 6.06
C TYR A 805 -14.46 -17.66 6.10
N ARG A 806 -15.42 -18.39 5.53
CA ARG A 806 -16.84 -18.08 5.63
C ARG A 806 -17.58 -19.26 6.24
N ILE A 807 -18.40 -18.95 7.25
CA ILE A 807 -19.38 -19.88 7.81
C ILE A 807 -20.74 -19.53 7.24
N LYS A 808 -21.09 -20.18 6.12
CA LYS A 808 -22.38 -19.99 5.46
C LYS A 808 -23.45 -20.79 6.21
N ARG A 809 -24.26 -20.12 7.04
CA ARG A 809 -25.25 -20.79 7.89
C ARG A 809 -26.46 -21.16 7.07
N LYS A 810 -27.07 -22.30 7.40
CA LYS A 810 -28.35 -22.69 6.82
C LYS A 810 -29.44 -21.80 7.41
N ILE A 811 -30.25 -21.22 6.53
CA ILE A 811 -31.43 -20.46 6.91
C ILE A 811 -32.52 -21.46 7.33
N ASP A 812 -33.10 -21.24 8.51
CA ASP A 812 -34.20 -22.07 9.00
C ASP A 812 -35.53 -21.53 8.46
N GLY A 813 -36.28 -22.39 7.75
CA GLY A 813 -37.59 -22.06 7.17
C GLY A 813 -37.52 -21.03 6.05
N GLU A 814 -38.68 -20.45 5.73
CA GLU A 814 -38.84 -19.41 4.72
C GLU A 814 -39.52 -18.19 5.35
N PRO A 815 -38.87 -17.47 6.28
CA PRO A 815 -39.51 -16.32 6.92
C PRO A 815 -39.82 -15.22 5.89
N LEU A 816 -41.00 -14.60 6.03
CA LEU A 816 -41.34 -13.41 5.26
C LEU A 816 -40.42 -12.25 5.71
N VAL A 817 -39.81 -11.58 4.74
CA VAL A 817 -38.97 -10.39 4.94
C VAL A 817 -39.67 -9.16 4.39
N SER A 818 -39.85 -8.12 5.21
CA SER A 818 -40.44 -6.85 4.77
C SER A 818 -39.36 -5.82 4.48
N ILE A 819 -39.27 -5.36 3.23
CA ILE A 819 -38.33 -4.32 2.80
C ILE A 819 -39.04 -2.97 2.89
N ILE A 820 -38.57 -2.09 3.75
CA ILE A 820 -39.14 -0.76 3.98
C ILE A 820 -38.33 0.27 3.21
N ILE A 821 -38.98 0.98 2.28
CA ILE A 821 -38.35 1.97 1.40
C ILE A 821 -39.08 3.31 1.51
N PRO A 822 -38.61 4.24 2.36
CA PRO A 822 -39.08 5.62 2.38
C PRO A 822 -38.65 6.38 1.12
N PHE A 823 -39.55 7.13 0.48
CA PHE A 823 -39.19 7.99 -0.65
C PHE A 823 -40.04 9.27 -0.73
N LYS A 824 -39.52 10.25 -1.45
CA LYS A 824 -40.26 11.44 -1.91
C LYS A 824 -39.77 11.82 -3.30
N ASP A 825 -40.65 11.73 -4.29
CA ASP A 825 -40.34 11.99 -5.70
C ASP A 825 -39.09 11.22 -6.20
N LYS A 826 -38.37 11.77 -7.19
CA LYS A 826 -37.11 11.24 -7.73
C LYS A 826 -37.21 9.79 -8.22
N ILE A 827 -38.15 9.57 -9.13
CA ILE A 827 -38.37 8.27 -9.78
C ILE A 827 -37.10 7.75 -10.47
N GLU A 828 -36.20 8.64 -10.89
CA GLU A 828 -34.92 8.32 -11.53
C GLU A 828 -33.95 7.54 -10.64
N VAL A 829 -34.15 7.55 -9.30
CA VAL A 829 -33.38 6.70 -8.38
C VAL A 829 -34.23 5.61 -7.73
N LEU A 830 -35.51 5.90 -7.47
CA LEU A 830 -36.41 4.91 -6.89
C LEU A 830 -36.64 3.71 -7.83
N LYS A 831 -36.84 3.98 -9.12
CA LYS A 831 -37.11 2.93 -10.11
C LYS A 831 -35.93 1.97 -10.25
N PRO A 832 -34.66 2.41 -10.41
CA PRO A 832 -33.49 1.51 -10.36
C PRO A 832 -33.41 0.67 -9.08
N CYS A 833 -33.73 1.26 -7.92
CA CYS A 833 -33.79 0.53 -6.65
C CYS A 833 -34.80 -0.63 -6.71
N LEU A 834 -36.06 -0.32 -7.01
CA LEU A 834 -37.13 -1.32 -7.12
C LEU A 834 -36.83 -2.37 -8.20
N ASP A 835 -36.42 -1.94 -9.39
CA ASP A 835 -36.10 -2.84 -10.50
C ASP A 835 -34.97 -3.80 -10.11
N SER A 836 -33.92 -3.31 -9.44
CA SER A 836 -32.81 -4.16 -8.99
C SER A 836 -33.25 -5.21 -7.96
N ILE A 837 -34.14 -4.84 -7.02
CA ILE A 837 -34.69 -5.77 -6.02
C ILE A 837 -35.53 -6.84 -6.72
N LEU A 838 -36.48 -6.43 -7.56
CA LEU A 838 -37.43 -7.32 -8.23
C LEU A 838 -36.75 -8.27 -9.23
N THR A 839 -35.68 -7.82 -9.89
CA THR A 839 -35.01 -8.60 -10.93
C THR A 839 -33.87 -9.48 -10.43
N LYS A 840 -33.15 -9.06 -9.37
CA LYS A 840 -31.94 -9.75 -8.91
C LYS A 840 -32.14 -10.59 -7.65
N THR A 841 -33.11 -10.27 -6.78
CA THR A 841 -33.25 -10.94 -5.48
C THR A 841 -33.63 -12.41 -5.64
N THR A 842 -32.86 -13.31 -5.03
CA THR A 842 -33.11 -14.75 -5.08
C THR A 842 -34.10 -15.24 -4.03
N TRP A 843 -34.10 -14.64 -2.83
CA TRP A 843 -35.09 -14.94 -1.80
C TRP A 843 -36.50 -14.68 -2.32
N LYS A 844 -37.43 -15.62 -2.11
CA LYS A 844 -38.78 -15.54 -2.70
C LYS A 844 -39.85 -15.01 -1.75
N ASN A 845 -39.67 -15.20 -0.45
CA ASN A 845 -40.66 -14.81 0.54
C ASN A 845 -40.36 -13.40 1.09
N TYR A 846 -40.63 -12.37 0.30
CA TYR A 846 -40.50 -10.98 0.73
C TYR A 846 -41.66 -10.10 0.24
N GLU A 847 -41.85 -8.97 0.92
CA GLU A 847 -42.77 -7.90 0.53
C GLU A 847 -42.00 -6.56 0.52
N ILE A 848 -42.50 -5.57 -0.24
CA ILE A 848 -41.94 -4.23 -0.26
C ILE A 848 -42.97 -3.24 0.28
N LEU A 849 -42.66 -2.53 1.36
CA LEU A 849 -43.43 -1.41 1.87
C LEU A 849 -42.80 -0.11 1.36
N LEU A 850 -43.39 0.42 0.30
CA LEU A 850 -42.95 1.64 -0.37
C LEU A 850 -43.66 2.84 0.26
N VAL A 851 -42.95 3.65 1.06
CA VAL A 851 -43.58 4.69 1.89
C VAL A 851 -43.41 6.07 1.26
N ASN A 852 -44.50 6.56 0.66
CA ASN A 852 -44.56 7.86 0.01
C ASN A 852 -44.67 8.98 1.05
N ASN A 853 -43.62 9.79 1.21
CA ASN A 853 -43.64 10.95 2.09
C ASN A 853 -43.90 12.25 1.30
N ARG A 854 -45.18 12.51 1.00
CA ARG A 854 -45.63 13.77 0.36
C ARG A 854 -44.91 14.07 -0.96
N SER A 855 -44.86 13.11 -1.89
CA SER A 855 -44.42 13.35 -3.27
C SER A 855 -45.35 14.35 -3.96
N GLU A 856 -44.77 15.26 -4.75
CA GLU A 856 -45.49 16.39 -5.36
C GLU A 856 -45.48 16.34 -6.91
N LEU A 857 -44.58 15.56 -7.51
CA LEU A 857 -44.46 15.52 -8.97
C LEU A 857 -45.50 14.59 -9.60
N LEU A 858 -46.13 15.04 -10.68
CA LEU A 858 -47.08 14.25 -11.46
C LEU A 858 -46.47 12.91 -11.93
N LYS A 859 -45.23 12.93 -12.40
CA LYS A 859 -44.50 11.71 -12.81
C LYS A 859 -44.38 10.67 -11.70
N THR A 860 -44.33 11.11 -10.43
CA THR A 860 -44.31 10.20 -9.29
C THR A 860 -45.68 9.55 -9.11
N ALA A 861 -46.77 10.33 -9.21
CA ALA A 861 -48.12 9.80 -9.14
C ALA A 861 -48.40 8.78 -10.26
N GLU A 862 -48.04 9.12 -11.51
CA GLU A 862 -48.15 8.22 -12.67
C GLU A 862 -47.41 6.89 -12.46
N TYR A 863 -46.19 6.95 -11.91
CA TYR A 863 -45.40 5.75 -11.63
C TYR A 863 -46.01 4.88 -10.51
N LEU A 864 -46.58 5.51 -9.47
CA LEU A 864 -47.27 4.78 -8.40
C LEU A 864 -48.57 4.12 -8.87
N GLU A 865 -49.31 4.76 -9.76
CA GLU A 865 -50.47 4.17 -10.44
C GLU A 865 -50.04 2.98 -11.31
N GLU A 866 -48.93 3.11 -12.06
CA GLU A 866 -48.37 2.00 -12.84
C GLU A 866 -47.98 0.81 -11.95
N LEU A 867 -47.32 1.06 -10.81
CA LEU A 867 -46.96 0.03 -9.85
C LEU A 867 -48.19 -0.65 -9.24
N SER A 868 -49.21 0.12 -8.88
CA SER A 868 -50.47 -0.41 -8.32
C SER A 868 -51.19 -1.29 -9.34
N ALA A 869 -51.32 -0.83 -10.59
CA ALA A 869 -51.95 -1.60 -11.67
C ALA A 869 -51.18 -2.88 -11.99
N ARG A 870 -49.84 -2.84 -11.93
CA ARG A 870 -48.99 -4.02 -12.11
C ARG A 870 -49.17 -5.05 -10.98
N ASP A 871 -49.30 -4.61 -9.73
CA ASP A 871 -49.52 -5.49 -8.57
C ASP A 871 -50.91 -6.14 -8.62
N GLU A 872 -51.95 -5.35 -8.95
CA GLU A 872 -53.33 -5.84 -9.12
C GLU A 872 -53.47 -6.84 -10.28
N ALA A 873 -52.82 -6.58 -11.42
CA ALA A 873 -52.85 -7.47 -12.58
C ALA A 873 -52.05 -8.78 -12.38
N GLY A 874 -51.02 -8.77 -11.51
CA GLY A 874 -50.21 -9.95 -11.17
C GLY A 874 -50.84 -10.84 -10.10
N ALA A 875 -51.74 -10.32 -9.26
CA ALA A 875 -52.31 -11.01 -8.10
C ALA A 875 -53.13 -12.28 -8.42
N GLN A 876 -53.47 -12.54 -9.69
CA GLN A 876 -54.29 -13.68 -10.09
C GLN A 876 -53.50 -14.94 -10.51
N ASN A 877 -52.18 -14.88 -10.75
CA ASN A 877 -51.38 -16.06 -11.15
C ASN A 877 -49.86 -15.95 -10.89
N ASP A 878 -49.38 -14.94 -10.15
CA ASP A 878 -47.95 -14.62 -10.09
C ASP A 878 -47.27 -14.93 -8.74
N THR A 879 -46.08 -15.51 -8.81
CA THR A 879 -45.16 -15.75 -7.68
C THR A 879 -44.33 -14.51 -7.31
N ARG A 880 -44.62 -13.34 -7.91
CA ARG A 880 -43.92 -12.09 -7.65
C ARG A 880 -44.23 -11.52 -6.26
N PRO A 881 -43.28 -10.79 -5.64
CA PRO A 881 -43.44 -10.21 -4.32
C PRO A 881 -44.35 -8.99 -4.35
N ARG A 882 -45.24 -8.85 -3.35
CA ARG A 882 -46.22 -7.75 -3.27
C ARG A 882 -45.56 -6.41 -2.94
N ILE A 883 -46.02 -5.36 -3.61
CA ILE A 883 -45.60 -3.98 -3.34
C ILE A 883 -46.74 -3.21 -2.68
N HIS A 884 -46.56 -2.88 -1.40
CA HIS A 884 -47.50 -2.09 -0.61
C HIS A 884 -47.10 -0.62 -0.63
N ILE A 885 -47.86 0.21 -1.34
CA ILE A 885 -47.67 1.66 -1.35
C ILE A 885 -48.39 2.27 -0.14
N LEU A 886 -47.64 2.91 0.76
CA LEU A 886 -48.17 3.53 1.96
C LEU A 886 -47.98 5.05 1.90
N SER A 887 -49.05 5.81 2.15
CA SER A 887 -48.96 7.27 2.27
C SER A 887 -48.57 7.68 3.69
N TYR A 888 -47.55 8.54 3.80
CA TYR A 888 -47.12 9.13 5.05
C TYR A 888 -47.11 10.66 4.95
N ASP A 889 -48.23 11.27 5.31
CA ASP A 889 -48.50 12.70 5.08
C ASP A 889 -48.05 13.59 6.25
N LYS A 890 -46.88 13.34 6.83
CA LYS A 890 -46.23 14.23 7.83
C LYS A 890 -44.92 14.84 7.32
N GLN A 891 -44.35 15.77 8.08
CA GLN A 891 -43.01 16.29 7.79
C GLN A 891 -41.99 15.13 7.79
N PHE A 892 -40.97 15.23 6.94
CA PHE A 892 -39.96 14.19 6.83
C PHE A 892 -39.27 13.92 8.17
N ASN A 893 -39.38 12.68 8.62
CA ASN A 893 -38.67 12.13 9.76
C ASN A 893 -38.38 10.66 9.41
N PHE A 894 -37.13 10.37 9.04
CA PHE A 894 -36.72 9.04 8.57
C PHE A 894 -37.03 7.97 9.62
N ALA A 895 -36.75 8.24 10.89
CA ALA A 895 -37.02 7.32 11.98
C ALA A 895 -38.53 7.05 12.13
N GLU A 896 -39.36 8.10 12.12
CA GLU A 896 -40.81 7.96 12.25
C GLU A 896 -41.43 7.21 11.06
N ILE A 897 -40.96 7.49 9.83
CA ILE A 897 -41.43 6.82 8.62
C ILE A 897 -41.12 5.32 8.67
N ASN A 898 -39.90 4.95 9.06
CA ASN A 898 -39.52 3.55 9.20
C ASN A 898 -40.31 2.87 10.32
N ASN A 899 -40.51 3.52 11.47
CA ASN A 899 -41.34 2.99 12.55
C ASN A 899 -42.79 2.76 12.11
N PHE A 900 -43.39 3.73 11.41
CA PHE A 900 -44.74 3.65 10.86
C PHE A 900 -44.92 2.45 9.91
N ALA A 901 -43.93 2.20 9.06
CA ALA A 901 -43.96 1.05 8.16
C ALA A 901 -43.68 -0.28 8.88
N ALA A 902 -42.76 -0.29 9.85
CA ALA A 902 -42.44 -1.46 10.66
C ALA A 902 -43.66 -2.02 11.41
N GLU A 903 -44.54 -1.14 11.91
CA GLU A 903 -45.81 -1.54 12.53
C GLU A 903 -46.73 -2.30 11.56
N ARG A 904 -46.69 -1.94 10.28
CA ARG A 904 -47.57 -2.47 9.20
C ARG A 904 -46.97 -3.66 8.45
N ALA A 905 -45.66 -3.84 8.53
CA ALA A 905 -44.94 -4.95 7.93
C ALA A 905 -45.49 -6.30 8.43
N ALA A 906 -45.71 -7.27 7.55
CA ALA A 906 -46.14 -8.62 7.93
C ALA A 906 -44.95 -9.58 8.19
N GLY A 907 -43.76 -9.20 7.74
CA GLY A 907 -42.54 -9.99 7.84
C GLY A 907 -42.03 -10.18 9.26
N GLN A 908 -41.36 -11.32 9.46
CA GLN A 908 -40.66 -11.65 10.70
C GLN A 908 -39.35 -10.86 10.85
N TYR A 909 -38.78 -10.45 9.71
CA TYR A 909 -37.60 -9.61 9.61
C TYR A 909 -37.91 -8.37 8.79
N LEU A 910 -37.32 -7.26 9.20
CA LEU A 910 -37.41 -5.97 8.53
C LEU A 910 -36.06 -5.68 7.88
N ILE A 911 -36.08 -5.17 6.66
CA ILE A 911 -34.94 -4.51 6.03
C ILE A 911 -35.28 -3.02 5.90
N LEU A 912 -34.53 -2.17 6.59
CA LEU A 912 -34.55 -0.73 6.35
C LEU A 912 -33.66 -0.45 5.15
N LEU A 913 -34.21 0.18 4.10
CA LEU A 913 -33.49 0.39 2.85
C LEU A 913 -33.73 1.81 2.30
N ASN A 914 -32.65 2.48 1.91
CA ASN A 914 -32.76 3.77 1.22
C ASN A 914 -33.25 3.59 -0.23
N ASN A 915 -34.01 4.56 -0.73
CA ASN A 915 -34.60 4.53 -2.07
C ASN A 915 -33.61 4.75 -3.22
N ASP A 916 -32.35 5.09 -2.93
CA ASP A 916 -31.25 5.31 -3.88
C ASP A 916 -30.17 4.22 -3.76
N THR A 917 -30.61 2.98 -3.55
CA THR A 917 -29.76 1.78 -3.51
C THR A 917 -29.98 0.90 -4.73
N GLU A 918 -28.99 0.10 -5.12
CA GLU A 918 -29.15 -0.91 -6.18
C GLU A 918 -28.50 -2.24 -5.76
N VAL A 919 -29.24 -3.35 -5.86
CA VAL A 919 -28.73 -4.68 -5.50
C VAL A 919 -27.58 -5.09 -6.42
N ILE A 920 -26.46 -5.54 -5.83
CA ILE A 920 -25.33 -6.13 -6.56
C ILE A 920 -25.36 -7.64 -6.42
N THR A 921 -25.39 -8.16 -5.18
CA THR A 921 -25.38 -9.60 -4.93
C THR A 921 -26.80 -10.17 -4.94
N PRO A 922 -27.14 -11.14 -5.81
CA PRO A 922 -28.49 -11.70 -5.89
C PRO A 922 -29.03 -12.30 -4.58
N ASP A 923 -28.18 -12.98 -3.81
CA ASP A 923 -28.52 -13.66 -2.55
C ASP A 923 -28.30 -12.77 -1.30
N TRP A 924 -28.44 -11.45 -1.45
CA TRP A 924 -28.19 -10.47 -0.39
C TRP A 924 -29.11 -10.65 0.84
N ILE A 925 -30.39 -11.01 0.65
CA ILE A 925 -31.32 -11.25 1.77
C ILE A 925 -30.88 -12.49 2.54
N GLU A 926 -30.52 -13.57 1.84
CA GLU A 926 -30.02 -14.80 2.42
C GLU A 926 -28.75 -14.57 3.24
N ASN A 927 -27.81 -13.80 2.69
CA ASN A 927 -26.55 -13.43 3.33
C ASN A 927 -26.75 -12.57 4.59
N MET A 928 -27.89 -11.88 4.73
CA MET A 928 -28.25 -11.15 5.95
C MET A 928 -29.07 -12.01 6.91
N LEU A 929 -30.01 -12.82 6.42
CA LEU A 929 -30.85 -13.73 7.20
C LEU A 929 -30.01 -14.76 7.96
N GLU A 930 -28.95 -15.28 7.35
CA GLU A 930 -28.04 -16.24 7.99
C GLU A 930 -27.43 -15.73 9.31
N HIS A 931 -27.41 -14.40 9.48
CA HIS A 931 -27.00 -13.73 10.71
C HIS A 931 -28.17 -13.24 11.54
N ALA A 932 -29.23 -12.70 10.93
CA ALA A 932 -30.37 -12.14 11.64
C ALA A 932 -31.20 -13.20 12.41
N GLN A 933 -31.12 -14.47 12.01
CA GLN A 933 -31.76 -15.59 12.73
C GLN A 933 -31.06 -15.97 14.04
N ARG A 934 -29.85 -15.46 14.29
CA ARG A 934 -29.09 -15.76 15.51
C ARG A 934 -29.68 -14.99 16.70
N PRO A 935 -30.07 -15.67 17.80
CA PRO A 935 -30.70 -15.00 18.95
C PRO A 935 -29.83 -13.91 19.59
N GLU A 936 -28.50 -14.03 19.49
CA GLU A 936 -27.56 -13.05 20.01
C GLU A 936 -27.30 -11.86 19.08
N VAL A 937 -27.81 -11.86 17.84
CA VAL A 937 -27.62 -10.78 16.85
C VAL A 937 -28.82 -9.85 16.84
N GLY A 938 -28.56 -8.55 17.02
CA GLY A 938 -29.58 -7.51 17.04
C GLY A 938 -29.78 -6.79 15.72
N ALA A 939 -28.74 -6.65 14.90
CA ALA A 939 -28.81 -6.01 13.60
C ALA A 939 -27.73 -6.56 12.65
N VAL A 940 -28.03 -6.57 11.35
CA VAL A 940 -27.12 -7.00 10.28
C VAL A 940 -27.00 -5.91 9.23
N GLY A 941 -25.78 -5.53 8.87
CA GLY A 941 -25.50 -4.53 7.83
C GLY A 941 -24.85 -5.13 6.60
N ALA A 942 -25.25 -4.64 5.42
CA ALA A 942 -24.66 -4.97 4.13
C ALA A 942 -23.37 -4.19 3.85
N LYS A 943 -22.59 -4.61 2.85
CA LYS A 943 -21.53 -3.78 2.25
C LYS A 943 -22.16 -2.83 1.24
N LEU A 944 -22.00 -1.52 1.47
CA LEU A 944 -22.48 -0.51 0.53
C LEU A 944 -21.30 0.08 -0.24
N LEU A 945 -21.47 0.20 -1.55
CA LEU A 945 -20.48 0.76 -2.47
C LEU A 945 -21.01 2.06 -3.09
N PHE A 946 -20.11 3.01 -3.32
CA PHE A 946 -20.38 4.13 -4.21
C PHE A 946 -20.47 3.67 -5.67
N PRO A 947 -21.17 4.44 -6.54
CA PRO A 947 -21.00 4.33 -7.98
C PRO A 947 -19.53 4.54 -8.34
N GLY A 948 -18.84 3.48 -8.77
CA GLY A 948 -17.38 3.46 -8.94
C GLY A 948 -16.63 2.44 -8.06
N ASN A 949 -17.33 1.52 -7.40
CA ASN A 949 -16.74 0.38 -6.66
C ASN A 949 -15.84 0.75 -5.48
N LYS A 950 -16.07 1.92 -4.87
CA LYS A 950 -15.43 2.29 -3.60
C LYS A 950 -16.34 1.98 -2.43
N ILE A 951 -15.77 1.54 -1.32
CA ILE A 951 -16.50 1.24 -0.10
C ILE A 951 -17.12 2.54 0.46
N GLN A 952 -18.43 2.51 0.68
CA GLN A 952 -19.13 3.55 1.43
C GLN A 952 -19.42 3.06 2.86
N HIS A 953 -19.81 1.79 3.01
CA HIS A 953 -20.09 1.19 4.30
C HIS A 953 -19.54 -0.23 4.39
N ALA A 954 -18.72 -0.46 5.41
CA ALA A 954 -18.25 -1.77 5.84
C ALA A 954 -18.24 -1.84 7.38
N GLY A 955 -19.38 -1.48 8.00
CA GLY A 955 -19.51 -1.22 9.44
C GLY A 955 -19.41 0.26 9.81
N VAL A 956 -19.90 0.62 11.00
CA VAL A 956 -19.80 1.96 11.60
C VAL A 956 -19.04 1.87 12.93
N LEU A 957 -18.10 2.79 13.10
CA LEU A 957 -17.27 2.95 14.29
C LEU A 957 -17.61 4.24 15.03
N ILE A 958 -17.72 4.14 16.35
CA ILE A 958 -18.00 5.25 17.25
C ILE A 958 -16.72 6.04 17.53
N GLY A 959 -16.87 7.35 17.69
CA GLY A 959 -15.80 8.25 18.06
C GLY A 959 -14.93 8.72 16.91
N ILE A 960 -15.06 8.13 15.71
CA ILE A 960 -14.46 8.65 14.48
C ILE A 960 -15.24 9.89 14.02
N GLY A 961 -14.54 10.98 13.70
CA GLY A 961 -15.17 12.23 13.28
C GLY A 961 -16.00 12.93 14.37
N GLY A 962 -15.86 12.50 15.63
CA GLY A 962 -16.48 13.11 16.81
C GLY A 962 -17.73 12.42 17.36
N ILE A 963 -18.41 11.56 16.58
CA ILE A 963 -19.58 10.78 17.03
C ILE A 963 -19.51 9.35 16.50
N ALA A 964 -19.64 9.17 15.19
CA ALA A 964 -19.59 7.89 14.52
C ALA A 964 -19.34 8.10 13.02
N ASN A 965 -18.65 7.16 12.37
CA ASN A 965 -18.42 7.20 10.92
C ASN A 965 -18.24 5.78 10.34
N HIS A 966 -18.37 5.65 9.02
CA HIS A 966 -18.22 4.39 8.30
C HIS A 966 -16.76 3.93 8.29
N ALA A 967 -16.52 2.65 8.53
CA ALA A 967 -15.21 2.03 8.40
C ALA A 967 -14.85 1.85 6.91
N PHE A 968 -13.55 1.97 6.58
CA PHE A 968 -12.99 1.76 5.23
C PHE A 968 -13.55 2.68 4.15
N LEU A 969 -14.11 3.82 4.54
CA LEU A 969 -14.73 4.78 3.62
C LEU A 969 -13.76 5.16 2.49
N LYS A 970 -14.23 5.08 1.25
CA LYS A 970 -13.53 5.36 -0.02
C LYS A 970 -12.37 4.44 -0.40
N GLN A 971 -12.13 3.35 0.34
CA GLN A 971 -11.20 2.30 -0.11
C GLN A 971 -11.79 1.54 -1.30
N GLU A 972 -10.94 0.91 -2.12
CA GLU A 972 -11.43 0.13 -3.25
C GLU A 972 -12.12 -1.14 -2.76
N ALA A 973 -13.24 -1.54 -3.37
CA ALA A 973 -14.02 -2.67 -2.87
C ALA A 973 -13.26 -4.00 -2.82
N PHE A 974 -12.27 -4.18 -3.70
CA PHE A 974 -11.43 -5.38 -3.77
C PHE A 974 -10.27 -5.35 -2.76
N GLU A 975 -9.95 -4.19 -2.19
CA GLU A 975 -8.93 -4.10 -1.14
C GLU A 975 -9.44 -4.76 0.13
N ASN A 976 -8.58 -5.56 0.75
CA ASN A 976 -8.90 -6.29 1.96
C ASN A 976 -8.94 -5.38 3.22
N GLY A 977 -8.47 -4.14 3.09
CA GLY A 977 -8.41 -3.17 4.19
C GLY A 977 -7.43 -3.57 5.29
N TYR A 978 -7.55 -2.93 6.45
CA TYR A 978 -6.70 -3.16 7.62
C TYR A 978 -6.76 -4.61 8.09
N PHE A 979 -5.65 -5.36 7.91
CA PHE A 979 -5.54 -6.79 8.23
C PHE A 979 -6.72 -7.65 7.73
N GLY A 980 -7.24 -7.35 6.53
CA GLY A 980 -8.28 -8.17 5.91
C GLY A 980 -9.71 -7.90 6.36
N GLN A 981 -9.91 -6.93 7.26
CA GLN A 981 -11.17 -6.72 7.97
C GLN A 981 -12.30 -6.11 7.12
N ALA A 982 -12.01 -5.53 5.94
CA ALA A 982 -13.05 -4.96 5.08
C ALA A 982 -13.88 -6.01 4.33
N ASN A 983 -13.34 -7.23 4.19
CA ASN A 983 -13.86 -8.30 3.33
C ASN A 983 -14.15 -9.59 4.10
N VAL A 984 -14.39 -9.49 5.40
CA VAL A 984 -14.74 -10.61 6.28
C VAL A 984 -15.94 -10.27 7.16
N ILE A 985 -16.63 -11.28 7.68
CA ILE A 985 -17.75 -11.10 8.60
C ILE A 985 -17.18 -10.65 9.96
N LYS A 986 -17.70 -9.54 10.50
CA LYS A 986 -17.16 -8.94 11.72
C LYS A 986 -18.26 -8.23 12.52
N ASN A 987 -18.09 -8.20 13.84
CA ASN A 987 -18.92 -7.36 14.71
C ASN A 987 -18.47 -5.90 14.69
N TYR A 988 -19.43 -4.97 14.63
CA TYR A 988 -19.21 -3.52 14.71
C TYR A 988 -20.08 -2.90 15.79
N SER A 989 -19.83 -1.63 16.12
CA SER A 989 -20.67 -0.91 17.08
C SER A 989 -22.01 -0.52 16.50
N ALA A 990 -22.05 -0.25 15.19
CA ALA A 990 -23.26 0.04 14.45
C ALA A 990 -23.13 -0.35 12.97
N VAL A 991 -24.28 -0.41 12.30
CA VAL A 991 -24.42 -0.51 10.84
C VAL A 991 -25.42 0.55 10.39
N THR A 992 -25.44 0.90 9.11
CA THR A 992 -26.27 2.01 8.63
C THR A 992 -27.68 1.57 8.23
N GLY A 993 -28.66 2.44 8.47
CA GLY A 993 -30.05 2.27 8.02
C GLY A 993 -30.24 2.34 6.50
N ALA A 994 -29.19 2.66 5.73
CA ALA A 994 -29.26 2.60 4.27
C ALA A 994 -29.46 1.16 3.74
N CYS A 995 -29.00 0.14 4.49
CA CYS A 995 -29.39 -1.26 4.32
C CYS A 995 -29.11 -2.03 5.63
N MET A 996 -30.14 -2.18 6.46
CA MET A 996 -30.06 -2.86 7.77
C MET A 996 -31.16 -3.90 7.91
N MET A 997 -30.81 -5.13 8.28
CA MET A 997 -31.77 -6.17 8.63
C MET A 997 -31.88 -6.35 10.14
N VAL A 998 -33.10 -6.51 10.65
CA VAL A 998 -33.41 -6.72 12.06
C VAL A 998 -34.66 -7.57 12.23
N SER A 999 -34.74 -8.36 13.30
CA SER A 999 -35.98 -9.06 13.66
C SER A 999 -37.07 -8.04 14.02
N LYS A 1000 -38.28 -8.19 13.47
CA LYS A 1000 -39.41 -7.30 13.76
C LYS A 1000 -39.71 -7.25 15.26
N ASN A 1001 -39.78 -8.40 15.92
CA ASN A 1001 -40.04 -8.50 17.35
C ASN A 1001 -38.99 -7.73 18.17
N LEU A 1002 -37.71 -7.86 17.83
CA LEU A 1002 -36.65 -7.13 18.52
C LEU A 1002 -36.72 -5.62 18.23
N TYR A 1003 -37.01 -5.23 17.00
CA TYR A 1003 -37.18 -3.82 16.63
C TYR A 1003 -38.30 -3.16 17.45
N GLU A 1004 -39.46 -3.81 17.56
CA GLU A 1004 -40.59 -3.36 18.38
C GLU A 1004 -40.24 -3.33 19.87
N LYS A 1005 -39.59 -4.38 20.38
CA LYS A 1005 -39.15 -4.45 21.79
C LYS A 1005 -38.17 -3.33 22.17
N MET A 1006 -37.37 -2.88 21.21
CA MET A 1006 -36.44 -1.76 21.39
C MET A 1006 -37.11 -0.40 21.14
N GLY A 1007 -38.41 -0.36 20.81
CA GLY A 1007 -39.14 0.89 20.52
C GLY A 1007 -38.77 1.53 19.18
N GLY A 1008 -38.21 0.75 18.23
CA GLY A 1008 -37.80 1.23 16.91
C GLY A 1008 -36.68 2.27 16.95
N LEU A 1009 -36.60 3.09 15.90
CA LEU A 1009 -35.67 4.22 15.78
C LEU A 1009 -36.15 5.42 16.62
N ASP A 1010 -35.23 6.18 17.23
CA ASP A 1010 -35.57 7.36 18.05
C ASP A 1010 -36.00 8.54 17.18
N ASN A 1011 -37.31 8.61 16.89
CA ASN A 1011 -37.88 9.64 16.03
C ASN A 1011 -38.08 11.00 16.71
N GLU A 1012 -38.05 11.06 18.04
CA GLU A 1012 -38.19 12.31 18.79
C GLU A 1012 -36.90 13.14 18.73
N ASN A 1013 -35.76 12.48 18.96
CA ASN A 1013 -34.47 13.14 19.09
C ASN A 1013 -33.61 13.02 17.83
N LEU A 1014 -33.75 11.94 17.05
CA LEU A 1014 -32.88 11.57 15.92
C LEU A 1014 -33.69 11.31 14.64
N GLY A 1015 -34.57 12.24 14.28
CA GLY A 1015 -35.46 12.06 13.12
C GLY A 1015 -34.76 11.95 11.76
N VAL A 1016 -33.48 12.30 11.66
CA VAL A 1016 -32.75 12.40 10.39
C VAL A 1016 -31.44 11.62 10.41
N ALA A 1017 -30.51 11.98 11.30
CA ALA A 1017 -29.18 11.40 11.36
C ALA A 1017 -28.98 10.60 12.65
N PHE A 1018 -28.07 9.63 12.61
CA PHE A 1018 -27.67 8.79 13.75
C PHE A 1018 -28.77 7.94 14.39
N ASN A 1019 -30.00 7.90 13.87
CA ASN A 1019 -31.04 6.99 14.38
C ASN A 1019 -30.60 5.51 14.31
N ASP A 1020 -30.00 5.12 13.20
CA ASP A 1020 -29.41 3.80 12.96
C ASP A 1020 -28.27 3.48 13.94
N VAL A 1021 -27.38 4.46 14.17
CA VAL A 1021 -26.29 4.36 15.14
C VAL A 1021 -26.82 4.23 16.56
N ASP A 1022 -27.74 5.09 16.99
CA ASP A 1022 -28.36 5.03 18.32
C ASP A 1022 -29.07 3.70 18.56
N PHE A 1023 -29.83 3.21 17.58
CA PHE A 1023 -30.51 1.92 17.66
C PHE A 1023 -29.52 0.77 17.87
N CYS A 1024 -28.44 0.74 17.08
CA CYS A 1024 -27.36 -0.24 17.25
C CYS A 1024 -26.68 -0.14 18.63
N LEU A 1025 -26.45 1.08 19.15
CA LEU A 1025 -25.87 1.26 20.48
C LEU A 1025 -26.79 0.76 21.59
N ARG A 1026 -28.09 1.03 21.51
CA ARG A 1026 -29.09 0.50 22.45
C ARG A 1026 -29.18 -1.03 22.41
N LEU A 1027 -29.06 -1.64 21.23
CA LEU A 1027 -28.97 -3.10 21.09
C LEU A 1027 -27.75 -3.64 21.84
N ARG A 1028 -26.60 -3.00 21.69
CA ARG A 1028 -25.35 -3.40 22.36
C ARG A 1028 -25.38 -3.21 23.87
N GLU A 1029 -26.06 -2.18 24.38
CA GLU A 1029 -26.31 -2.03 25.83
C GLU A 1029 -27.10 -3.21 26.42
N LYS A 1030 -27.85 -3.95 25.57
CA LYS A 1030 -28.55 -5.19 25.92
C LYS A 1030 -27.76 -6.45 25.56
N ASN A 1031 -26.47 -6.33 25.24
CA ASN A 1031 -25.56 -7.40 24.84
C ASN A 1031 -25.88 -8.10 23.50
N TYR A 1032 -26.67 -7.47 22.62
CA TYR A 1032 -26.81 -7.96 21.25
C TYR A 1032 -25.59 -7.59 20.39
N LEU A 1033 -25.24 -8.48 19.48
CA LEU A 1033 -24.21 -8.27 18.46
C LEU A 1033 -24.78 -7.50 17.27
N VAL A 1034 -23.99 -6.60 16.71
CA VAL A 1034 -24.26 -5.99 15.40
C VAL A 1034 -23.25 -6.57 14.43
N VAL A 1035 -23.75 -7.23 13.37
CA VAL A 1035 -22.94 -8.00 12.43
C VAL A 1035 -22.87 -7.27 11.09
N TYR A 1036 -21.67 -7.10 10.57
CA TYR A 1036 -21.44 -6.70 9.19
C TYR A 1036 -21.15 -7.94 8.34
N THR A 1037 -21.77 -8.04 7.16
CA THR A 1037 -21.46 -9.09 6.18
C THR A 1037 -20.98 -8.47 4.86
N PRO A 1038 -19.81 -8.87 4.33
CA PRO A 1038 -19.32 -8.40 3.04
C PRO A 1038 -20.01 -9.09 1.86
N TYR A 1039 -20.88 -10.08 2.12
CA TYR A 1039 -21.53 -10.93 1.11
C TYR A 1039 -22.90 -10.40 0.68
N ALA A 1040 -23.51 -9.47 1.40
CA ALA A 1040 -24.64 -8.69 0.90
C ALA A 1040 -24.11 -7.35 0.36
N GLN A 1041 -24.06 -7.18 -0.96
CA GLN A 1041 -23.53 -5.96 -1.58
C GLN A 1041 -24.61 -5.18 -2.33
N LEU A 1042 -24.63 -3.87 -2.12
CA LEU A 1042 -25.50 -2.93 -2.83
C LEU A 1042 -24.69 -1.68 -3.21
N TYR A 1043 -25.03 -1.05 -4.33
CA TYR A 1043 -24.65 0.34 -4.54
C TYR A 1043 -25.57 1.24 -3.71
N HIS A 1044 -25.03 2.36 -3.23
CA HIS A 1044 -25.81 3.44 -2.63
C HIS A 1044 -25.31 4.76 -3.22
N HIS A 1045 -26.19 5.42 -3.96
CA HIS A 1045 -25.85 6.56 -4.81
C HIS A 1045 -25.69 7.89 -4.04
N GLU A 1046 -25.92 7.86 -2.72
CA GLU A 1046 -25.74 8.88 -1.69
C GLU A 1046 -25.86 10.35 -2.14
N SER A 1047 -26.83 11.04 -1.54
CA SER A 1047 -27.08 12.47 -1.75
C SER A 1047 -27.66 12.85 -3.11
N MET A 1048 -28.07 11.87 -3.93
CA MET A 1048 -28.91 12.16 -5.10
C MET A 1048 -30.33 12.57 -4.67
N THR A 1049 -30.80 12.08 -3.52
CA THR A 1049 -32.11 12.45 -2.95
C THR A 1049 -32.06 13.60 -1.94
N ARG A 1050 -30.93 13.80 -1.22
CA ARG A 1050 -30.85 14.74 -0.08
C ARG A 1050 -29.48 15.44 0.10
N GLY A 1051 -29.48 16.64 0.69
CA GLY A 1051 -28.26 17.37 1.10
C GLY A 1051 -27.79 17.07 2.54
N TYR A 1052 -26.47 17.11 2.78
CA TYR A 1052 -25.77 16.87 4.06
C TYR A 1052 -26.01 17.95 5.14
N GLU A 1053 -27.21 18.06 5.70
CA GLU A 1053 -27.43 18.88 6.90
C GLU A 1053 -27.78 17.98 8.09
N VAL A 1054 -26.75 17.51 8.80
CA VAL A 1054 -26.90 16.92 10.13
C VAL A 1054 -27.27 18.04 11.09
N GLU A 1055 -28.38 17.88 11.82
CA GLU A 1055 -28.81 18.90 12.77
C GLU A 1055 -27.88 18.93 14.00
N ILE A 1056 -27.45 20.13 14.41
CA ILE A 1056 -26.62 20.32 15.61
C ILE A 1056 -27.29 19.71 16.85
N ARG A 1057 -28.64 19.67 16.88
CA ARG A 1057 -29.42 19.07 17.96
C ARG A 1057 -29.15 17.57 18.08
N GLU A 1058 -29.19 16.83 16.97
CA GLU A 1058 -28.95 15.38 16.93
C GLU A 1058 -27.51 15.05 17.38
N VAL A 1059 -26.54 15.85 16.93
CA VAL A 1059 -25.14 15.74 17.38
C VAL A 1059 -25.02 15.89 18.89
N LYS A 1060 -25.64 16.93 19.46
CA LYS A 1060 -25.62 17.17 20.91
C LYS A 1060 -26.30 16.05 21.68
N TYR A 1061 -27.42 15.53 21.18
CA TYR A 1061 -28.12 14.42 21.81
C TYR A 1061 -27.25 13.17 21.85
N MET A 1062 -26.61 12.78 20.73
CA MET A 1062 -25.67 11.66 20.71
C MET A 1062 -24.51 11.85 21.68
N GLN A 1063 -23.97 13.07 21.79
CA GLN A 1063 -22.92 13.39 22.76
C GLN A 1063 -23.38 13.34 24.21
N GLN A 1064 -24.64 13.68 24.50
CA GLN A 1064 -25.22 13.61 25.84
C GLN A 1064 -25.56 12.18 26.23
N LYS A 1065 -26.24 11.43 25.36
CA LYS A 1065 -26.71 10.07 25.61
C LYS A 1065 -25.57 9.05 25.59
N HIS A 1066 -24.75 9.08 24.53
CA HIS A 1066 -23.68 8.10 24.27
C HIS A 1066 -22.27 8.66 24.54
N GLY A 1067 -22.15 9.81 25.19
CA GLY A 1067 -20.88 10.50 25.40
C GLY A 1067 -19.83 9.68 26.15
N SER A 1068 -20.23 8.86 27.12
CA SER A 1068 -19.32 7.97 27.85
C SER A 1068 -18.74 6.88 26.93
N LEU A 1069 -19.57 6.27 26.07
CA LEU A 1069 -19.16 5.29 25.06
C LEU A 1069 -18.21 5.93 24.03
N ILE A 1070 -18.56 7.11 23.53
CA ILE A 1070 -17.73 7.86 22.57
C ILE A 1070 -16.36 8.21 23.17
N LYS A 1071 -16.30 8.61 24.44
CA LYS A 1071 -15.04 8.91 25.12
C LYS A 1071 -14.18 7.65 25.33
N ARG A 1072 -14.79 6.57 25.81
CA ARG A 1072 -14.11 5.29 26.06
C ARG A 1072 -13.47 4.71 24.79
N GLY A 1073 -14.06 4.97 23.63
CA GLY A 1073 -13.61 4.42 22.35
C GLY A 1073 -14.45 3.24 21.89
N ASP A 1074 -14.36 2.93 20.61
CA ASP A 1074 -15.08 1.83 19.99
C ASP A 1074 -14.34 0.51 20.24
N PRO A 1075 -14.98 -0.53 20.82
CA PRO A 1075 -14.28 -1.79 21.08
C PRO A 1075 -13.86 -2.54 19.82
N TYR A 1076 -14.47 -2.27 18.66
CA TYR A 1076 -14.09 -2.90 17.40
C TYR A 1076 -13.03 -2.10 16.63
N TYR A 1077 -12.42 -1.11 17.30
CA TYR A 1077 -11.35 -0.24 16.80
C TYR A 1077 -10.26 -0.04 17.86
N ASN A 1078 -9.00 -0.28 17.52
CA ASN A 1078 -7.92 -0.15 18.48
C ASN A 1078 -7.64 1.35 18.80
N GLN A 1079 -7.47 1.67 20.08
CA GLN A 1079 -7.22 3.03 20.56
C GLN A 1079 -5.92 3.68 20.05
N ASN A 1080 -4.98 2.87 19.57
CA ASN A 1080 -3.72 3.33 18.98
C ASN A 1080 -3.88 3.77 17.51
N LEU A 1081 -5.08 3.59 16.92
CA LEU A 1081 -5.42 4.03 15.59
C LEU A 1081 -6.12 5.41 15.59
N SER A 1082 -6.06 6.11 14.46
CA SER A 1082 -6.53 7.47 14.31
C SER A 1082 -8.05 7.57 14.36
N ARG A 1083 -8.59 8.35 15.30
CA ARG A 1083 -10.02 8.71 15.32
C ARG A 1083 -10.36 9.89 14.40
N GLU A 1084 -9.36 10.48 13.76
CA GLU A 1084 -9.55 11.63 12.85
C GLU A 1084 -9.70 11.18 11.40
N ARG A 1085 -9.16 10.02 11.04
CA ARG A 1085 -9.19 9.41 9.71
C ARG A 1085 -9.95 8.09 9.77
N PHE A 1086 -10.46 7.64 8.62
CA PHE A 1086 -11.25 6.40 8.47
C PHE A 1086 -10.46 5.25 7.81
N ASP A 1087 -9.14 5.43 7.72
CA ASP A 1087 -8.18 4.58 6.99
C ASP A 1087 -7.40 3.62 7.90
N PHE A 1088 -7.73 3.55 9.21
CA PHE A 1088 -7.00 2.74 10.19
C PHE A 1088 -5.50 3.10 10.31
N SER A 1089 -5.12 4.33 9.95
CA SER A 1089 -3.77 4.84 10.19
C SER A 1089 -3.46 4.98 11.69
N LEU A 1090 -2.18 4.94 12.06
CA LEU A 1090 -1.75 5.15 13.45
C LEU A 1090 -2.14 6.54 13.97
N ARG A 1091 -2.47 6.62 15.26
CA ARG A 1091 -2.72 7.88 15.97
C ARG A 1091 -1.40 8.65 16.13
N THR A 1092 -1.31 9.86 15.58
CA THR A 1092 -0.18 10.75 15.81
C THR A 1092 -0.37 11.55 17.11
N THR A 1093 0.70 11.75 17.87
CA THR A 1093 0.65 12.18 19.29
C THR A 1093 0.22 13.63 19.55
N ASP A 1094 -0.06 14.46 18.55
CA ASP A 1094 -0.54 15.82 18.78
C ASP A 1094 -1.92 15.86 19.47
N ALA A 1095 -2.57 14.69 19.54
CA ALA A 1095 -3.83 14.46 20.25
C ALA A 1095 -3.67 14.13 21.76
N VAL A 1096 -2.46 13.94 22.30
CA VAL A 1096 -2.26 13.47 23.69
C VAL A 1096 -2.39 14.60 24.73
N LYS A 1097 -2.33 15.87 24.33
CA LYS A 1097 -2.42 17.02 25.26
C LYS A 1097 -3.85 17.59 25.44
N LYS A 1098 -4.89 16.93 24.94
CA LYS A 1098 -6.26 17.48 24.95
C LYS A 1098 -7.38 16.51 25.37
N ASP A 1099 -7.05 15.37 25.97
CA ASP A 1099 -8.03 14.52 26.68
C ASP A 1099 -8.08 14.88 28.17
#